data_AF-A0A4V3C590-F1
#
_entry.id   AF-A0A4V3C590-F1
#
_cell.length_a   1.000
_cell.length_b   1.000
_cell.length_c   1.000
_cell.angle_alpha   90.00
_cell.angle_beta   90.00
_cell.angle_gamma   90.00
#
_symmetry.space_group_name_H-M   'P 1'
#
loop_
_entity.id
_entity.type
_entity.pdbx_description
1 polymer ?
#
loop_
_entity_poly.entity_id
_entity_poly.type
_entity_poly.pdbx_seq_one_letter_code
_entity_poly.pdbx_strand_id
1 'polypeptide(L)'
;MKKFRFVLTGILQVLLLTGLVTLTHAQTSPTGKPNLALVAKVSSSRGGFGVEGLNDQKTPVNTANNRGFNNNNNRPPRANIWVQYEWQEPVTTSEVALFWWNFNNNVRLPEQYRISYWNGTAFVPVENAQGMGKENNQLNTTSFKEITTTRMRIDLDSADRGVTTLLEWVVNKSPNSANPKPLVSAGIDRDVIINGKTYLDASVKSVTPVSKVEWKKVSGPGTVQFSNPSDLKATASFSAVGDYELAMTAVEGNQSQTSSIKVKVHNPPPVNRLDVVYTKKYKIDNKLWNDRAKAMIVNWIPYCIAQNERTDLTIGQGGLDNFIEAAKALRGEKHERHKGYVFSNAWVHQTVESICIALMVDPQGDKEIIAAQAKMKEALERWIPIILAAQEPDGYLHTAYTLRDTTRWKDRWAPRNRGDHEGYVAGYFIESAINHYTLTNGKDRRLYDAAKKLADCWVKNIGTGPGQKEWYDGHQEMEQALVRFGRFVNDMEKNGRGDSYVKLAKYLLDSRKNGSEYDQSHVPVQQQYEAVGHAVRATYNYSAMADVAAETGDVDYQSAVMSLWNNLINKKYYFTGGIGSGETSEGFGPNYSLRNNAYCESCSSAGLIFFQYKMNLAYHDAKYADLYEETMYNALLGSLDLDGKNFYYTNRLSEAQPRDPWHVCPCCVGNIPRTLLMVPTWTYVTDPKGIYVNMYIGSTINVERVAGTDVEMVQKTNYPWEGAVGITVNPKVSKEFTVYVRVPNRTTSELYTPDKEVKGLKYLKVNGKPVPVTIEKGYVALKRTWKKGDKIELEMPMEVQKFRADDRIEANRGRVALRFGPLIYNVETADGQDINKAIDTKKPLAIEWRDNFLRGMLVIKGQWEDGSPLLAIPNYARTNRIDGKVPAATTTTLPTEANEPPQRIQNRPLASAVWIKEKQ
;
A
#
# COMPACT_ATOMS: atom_id res chain seq x y z
N MET A 1 15.30 40.59 63.79
CA MET A 1 16.38 40.22 64.72
C MET A 1 17.19 39.08 64.11
N LYS A 2 18.50 39.32 63.87
CA LYS A 2 19.66 38.40 63.76
C LYS A 2 19.43 37.01 63.09
N LYS A 3 20.13 36.62 62.02
CA LYS A 3 21.59 36.37 61.98
C LYS A 3 22.14 36.13 60.54
N PHE A 4 23.29 36.75 60.31
CA PHE A 4 24.52 36.32 59.59
C PHE A 4 24.64 36.13 58.06
N ARG A 5 25.59 36.93 57.54
CA ARG A 5 26.43 36.81 56.32
C ARG A 5 27.28 35.52 56.35
N PHE A 6 27.62 34.92 55.20
CA PHE A 6 28.83 35.19 54.40
C PHE A 6 28.97 34.19 53.23
N VAL A 7 29.61 34.70 52.18
CA VAL A 7 30.12 34.01 50.99
C VAL A 7 31.10 32.89 51.37
N LEU A 8 30.98 31.71 50.74
CA LEU A 8 32.11 30.82 50.52
C LEU A 8 31.98 30.11 49.15
N THR A 9 33.07 30.21 48.40
CA THR A 9 33.45 29.47 47.20
C THR A 9 33.16 27.97 47.24
N GLY A 10 32.52 27.46 46.19
CA GLY A 10 32.35 26.03 45.93
C GLY A 10 32.74 25.69 44.49
N ILE A 11 33.82 24.94 44.36
CA ILE A 11 34.40 24.37 43.13
C ILE A 11 33.32 23.56 42.39
N LEU A 12 32.96 23.98 41.17
CA LEU A 12 32.15 23.15 40.28
C LEU A 12 33.10 22.21 39.54
N GLN A 13 33.17 20.95 39.99
CA GLN A 13 33.80 19.87 39.25
C GLN A 13 33.12 19.75 37.88
N VAL A 14 33.88 20.06 36.83
CA VAL A 14 33.55 19.66 35.46
C VAL A 14 33.66 18.13 35.42
N LEU A 15 32.52 17.45 35.62
CA LEU A 15 32.38 16.05 35.23
C LEU A 15 32.37 16.02 33.69
N LEU A 16 33.56 15.80 33.11
CA LEU A 16 33.66 15.17 31.80
C LEU A 16 32.92 13.83 31.89
N LEU A 17 31.66 13.80 31.46
CA LEU A 17 31.05 12.55 31.01
C LEU A 17 31.78 12.17 29.72
N THR A 18 32.87 11.43 29.87
CA THR A 18 33.36 10.55 28.81
C THR A 18 32.19 9.65 28.44
N GLY A 19 31.70 9.82 27.21
CA GLY A 19 30.67 8.96 26.66
C GLY A 19 31.15 7.51 26.74
N LEU A 20 30.58 6.75 27.66
CA LEU A 20 30.74 5.31 27.71
C LEU A 20 30.20 4.78 26.38
N VAL A 21 31.12 4.33 25.52
CA VAL A 21 30.81 3.50 24.36
C VAL A 21 30.02 2.32 24.91
N THR A 22 28.74 2.24 24.60
CA THR A 22 28.00 0.99 24.75
C THR A 22 28.59 0.02 23.74
N LEU A 23 29.63 -0.70 24.15
CA LEU A 23 30.12 -1.86 23.42
C LEU A 23 28.91 -2.76 23.19
N THR A 24 28.56 -2.98 21.93
CA THR A 24 27.60 -4.02 21.55
C THR A 24 28.20 -5.34 22.00
N HIS A 25 27.78 -5.81 23.18
CA HIS A 25 28.18 -7.12 23.67
C HIS A 25 27.60 -8.14 22.69
N ALA A 26 28.45 -9.02 22.14
CA ALA A 26 27.97 -10.18 21.42
C ALA A 26 26.98 -10.92 22.33
N GLN A 27 25.75 -11.15 21.86
CA GLN A 27 24.80 -11.96 22.63
C GLN A 27 25.46 -13.31 22.93
N THR A 28 25.30 -13.79 24.16
CA THR A 28 25.83 -15.11 24.54
C THR A 28 25.14 -16.16 23.69
N SER A 29 25.92 -16.91 22.90
CA SER A 29 25.41 -18.00 22.08
C SER A 29 24.57 -18.98 22.90
N PRO A 30 23.47 -19.52 22.35
CA PRO A 30 22.65 -20.53 23.03
C PRO A 30 23.44 -21.77 23.47
N THR A 31 24.57 -22.04 22.83
CA THR A 31 25.48 -23.17 23.14
C THR A 31 26.67 -22.78 24.02
N GLY A 32 26.83 -21.49 24.35
CA GLY A 32 28.02 -20.94 25.03
C GLY A 32 29.28 -20.86 24.15
N LYS A 33 29.26 -21.37 22.90
CA LYS A 33 30.36 -21.30 21.93
C LYS A 33 30.09 -20.23 20.86
N PRO A 34 31.09 -19.56 20.27
CA PRO A 34 30.85 -18.56 19.22
C PRO A 34 30.06 -19.16 18.05
N ASN A 35 28.99 -18.48 17.63
CA ASN A 35 28.08 -18.96 16.58
C ASN A 35 28.41 -18.34 15.22
N LEU A 36 28.93 -19.15 14.29
CA LEU A 36 29.27 -18.74 12.93
C LEU A 36 28.03 -18.39 12.10
N ALA A 37 26.84 -18.91 12.44
CA ALA A 37 25.62 -18.67 11.67
C ALA A 37 25.21 -17.18 11.64
N LEU A 38 25.63 -16.38 12.62
CA LEU A 38 25.25 -14.96 12.76
C LEU A 38 25.63 -14.12 11.54
N VAL A 39 26.72 -14.47 10.88
CA VAL A 39 27.24 -13.76 9.69
C VAL A 39 27.01 -14.53 8.40
N ALA A 40 26.20 -15.59 8.45
CA ALA A 40 25.76 -16.34 7.27
C ALA A 40 24.55 -15.67 6.62
N LYS A 41 24.50 -15.68 5.29
CA LYS A 41 23.27 -15.49 4.54
C LYS A 41 22.44 -16.77 4.60
N VAL A 42 21.16 -16.65 4.95
CA VAL A 42 20.24 -17.80 5.03
C VAL A 42 19.33 -17.86 3.79
N SER A 43 19.04 -19.07 3.31
CA SER A 43 18.12 -19.31 2.19
C SER A 43 17.37 -20.63 2.35
N SER A 44 16.25 -20.80 1.64
CA SER A 44 15.46 -22.04 1.68
C SER A 44 14.81 -22.38 0.34
N SER A 45 14.44 -23.65 0.17
CA SER A 45 13.82 -24.17 -1.06
C SER A 45 12.39 -23.69 -1.31
N ARG A 46 11.72 -23.13 -0.31
CA ARG A 46 10.30 -22.75 -0.37
C ARG A 46 10.03 -21.25 -0.34
N GLY A 47 11.07 -20.39 -0.36
CA GLY A 47 10.94 -18.93 -0.44
C GLY A 47 9.84 -18.37 0.46
N GLY A 48 10.12 -18.14 1.74
CA GLY A 48 9.09 -17.73 2.68
C GLY A 48 9.63 -17.23 4.02
N PHE A 49 8.83 -16.38 4.65
CA PHE A 49 9.06 -15.69 5.91
C PHE A 49 9.84 -16.41 7.01
N GLY A 50 10.68 -15.64 7.71
CA GLY A 50 11.22 -16.00 9.02
C GLY A 50 12.45 -16.90 9.00
N VAL A 51 13.05 -17.17 7.82
CA VAL A 51 14.34 -17.90 7.72
C VAL A 51 15.49 -17.17 8.42
N GLU A 52 15.45 -15.83 8.48
CA GLU A 52 16.38 -15.01 9.27
C GLU A 52 16.28 -15.28 10.78
N GLY A 53 15.17 -15.88 11.24
CA GLY A 53 15.06 -16.33 12.61
C GLY A 53 15.92 -17.55 12.93
N LEU A 54 16.48 -18.24 11.93
CA LEU A 54 17.36 -19.40 12.16
C LEU A 54 18.73 -19.02 12.70
N ASN A 55 19.18 -17.79 12.45
CA ASN A 55 20.48 -17.27 12.86
C ASN A 55 20.36 -15.93 13.60
N ASP A 56 19.28 -15.73 14.34
CA ASP A 56 19.06 -14.51 15.12
C ASP A 56 19.65 -14.60 16.55
N GLN A 57 20.22 -15.75 16.92
CA GLN A 57 20.82 -16.04 18.22
C GLN A 57 19.84 -16.04 19.40
N LYS A 58 18.54 -15.88 19.16
CA LYS A 58 17.55 -15.86 20.22
C LYS A 58 17.12 -17.28 20.50
N THR A 59 17.43 -17.77 21.70
CA THR A 59 16.84 -19.02 22.19
C THR A 59 15.31 -18.86 22.16
N PRO A 60 14.58 -19.64 21.33
CA PRO A 60 13.14 -19.45 21.19
C PRO A 60 12.45 -19.76 22.52
N VAL A 61 11.89 -18.73 23.15
CA VAL A 61 11.03 -18.89 24.34
C VAL A 61 9.64 -19.25 23.87
N ASN A 62 8.98 -20.20 24.54
CA ASN A 62 7.61 -20.62 24.26
C ASN A 62 6.65 -19.42 24.30
N THR A 63 6.51 -18.74 23.17
CA THR A 63 5.51 -17.72 22.93
C THR A 63 4.52 -18.32 21.96
N ALA A 64 3.60 -19.10 22.53
CA ALA A 64 2.27 -19.10 21.96
C ALA A 64 1.91 -17.64 21.67
N ASN A 65 1.58 -17.33 20.40
CA ASN A 65 0.88 -16.13 19.98
C ASN A 65 1.65 -14.92 19.38
N ASN A 66 2.73 -15.06 18.58
CA ASN A 66 3.12 -13.92 17.72
C ASN A 66 3.80 -14.15 16.36
N ARG A 67 3.82 -15.37 15.81
CA ARG A 67 4.05 -15.56 14.37
C ARG A 67 2.71 -15.92 13.76
N GLY A 68 2.09 -14.98 13.04
CA GLY A 68 0.75 -15.12 12.49
C GLY A 68 0.62 -16.35 11.61
N PHE A 69 0.19 -17.47 12.20
CA PHE A 69 -0.28 -18.62 11.44
C PHE A 69 -1.70 -18.29 11.01
N ASN A 70 -1.84 -17.94 9.73
CA ASN A 70 -3.15 -17.85 9.10
C ASN A 70 -3.78 -19.24 9.18
N ASN A 71 -4.89 -19.38 9.91
CA ASN A 71 -5.62 -20.63 10.16
C ASN A 71 -6.38 -21.14 8.91
N ASN A 72 -5.79 -21.00 7.72
CA ASN A 72 -6.35 -21.58 6.51
C ASN A 72 -6.01 -23.07 6.49
N ASN A 73 -7.04 -23.92 6.53
CA ASN A 73 -7.03 -25.39 6.56
C ASN A 73 -6.34 -26.10 5.37
N ASN A 74 -5.49 -25.43 4.60
CA ASN A 74 -4.82 -26.02 3.45
C ASN A 74 -3.47 -26.61 3.89
N ARG A 75 -3.48 -27.87 4.36
CA ARG A 75 -2.24 -28.61 4.66
C ARG A 75 -1.49 -28.86 3.36
N PRO A 76 -0.32 -28.25 3.10
CA PRO A 76 0.42 -28.53 1.89
C PRO A 76 0.87 -30.00 1.87
N PRO A 77 1.00 -30.63 0.70
CA PRO A 77 1.53 -31.99 0.60
C PRO A 77 2.97 -32.04 1.11
N ARG A 78 3.33 -33.17 1.72
CA ARG A 78 4.70 -33.49 2.13
C ARG A 78 5.64 -33.27 0.95
N ALA A 79 6.70 -32.52 1.18
CA ALA A 79 7.80 -32.43 0.23
C ALA A 79 9.12 -32.31 0.98
N ASN A 80 10.20 -32.63 0.28
CA ASN A 80 11.54 -32.37 0.76
C ASN A 80 11.81 -30.87 0.69
N ILE A 81 12.37 -30.34 1.77
CA ILE A 81 12.72 -28.92 1.86
C ILE A 81 14.16 -28.80 2.33
N TRP A 82 14.85 -27.75 1.91
CA TRP A 82 16.20 -27.46 2.40
C TRP A 82 16.28 -26.05 2.96
N VAL A 83 17.13 -25.89 3.97
CA VAL A 83 17.65 -24.59 4.43
C VAL A 83 19.16 -24.58 4.28
N GLN A 84 19.72 -23.41 3.99
CA GLN A 84 21.14 -23.26 3.69
C GLN A 84 21.70 -21.99 4.31
N TYR A 85 22.90 -22.12 4.86
CA TYR A 85 23.79 -21.01 5.19
C TYR A 85 24.88 -20.85 4.15
N GLU A 86 25.18 -19.60 3.81
CA GLU A 86 26.28 -19.21 2.93
C GLU A 86 27.09 -18.10 3.59
N TRP A 87 28.41 -18.31 3.70
CA TRP A 87 29.37 -17.35 4.22
C TRP A 87 30.18 -16.73 3.09
N GLN A 88 30.61 -15.48 3.25
CA GLN A 88 31.49 -14.80 2.30
C GLN A 88 32.91 -15.40 2.30
N GLU A 89 33.37 -15.87 3.46
CA GLU A 89 34.68 -16.48 3.66
C GLU A 89 34.49 -17.90 4.23
N PRO A 90 35.38 -18.87 3.93
CA PRO A 90 35.28 -20.20 4.50
C PRO A 90 35.30 -20.19 6.03
N VAL A 91 34.38 -20.92 6.65
CA VAL A 91 34.31 -21.11 8.11
C VAL A 91 34.62 -22.55 8.47
N THR A 92 35.16 -22.76 9.68
CA THR A 92 35.53 -24.10 10.18
C THR A 92 34.69 -24.47 11.39
N THR A 93 34.07 -25.66 11.32
CA THR A 93 33.17 -26.17 12.34
C THR A 93 33.21 -27.69 12.41
N SER A 94 32.92 -28.23 13.58
CA SER A 94 32.74 -29.66 13.84
C SER A 94 31.44 -29.95 14.61
N GLU A 95 30.59 -28.94 14.81
CA GLU A 95 29.42 -29.06 15.67
C GLU A 95 28.33 -28.03 15.28
N VAL A 96 27.08 -28.49 15.18
CA VAL A 96 25.89 -27.64 15.02
C VAL A 96 24.88 -27.93 16.12
N ALA A 97 23.94 -27.01 16.34
CA ALA A 97 22.78 -27.28 17.18
C ALA A 97 21.49 -26.80 16.52
N LEU A 98 20.44 -27.63 16.57
CA LEU A 98 19.14 -27.38 15.93
C LEU A 98 18.02 -27.31 16.97
N PHE A 99 17.21 -26.25 16.93
CA PHE A 99 16.05 -26.10 17.80
C PHE A 99 14.77 -26.51 17.06
N TRP A 100 14.16 -27.61 17.49
CA TRP A 100 12.93 -28.13 16.88
C TRP A 100 11.67 -27.68 17.63
N TRP A 101 10.59 -27.43 16.89
CA TRP A 101 9.28 -27.04 17.43
C TRP A 101 8.12 -27.68 16.67
N ASN A 102 7.23 -28.33 17.42
CA ASN A 102 6.08 -29.06 16.90
C ASN A 102 4.73 -28.39 17.20
N PHE A 103 4.73 -27.20 17.83
CA PHE A 103 3.56 -26.43 18.25
C PHE A 103 2.44 -27.29 18.88
N ASN A 104 2.72 -27.94 20.01
CA ASN A 104 1.76 -28.83 20.68
C ASN A 104 1.18 -29.90 19.73
N ASN A 105 2.05 -30.51 18.92
CA ASN A 105 1.72 -31.50 17.90
C ASN A 105 0.89 -31.01 16.70
N ASN A 106 0.65 -29.70 16.57
CA ASN A 106 0.00 -29.13 15.38
C ASN A 106 0.91 -29.15 14.15
N VAL A 107 2.23 -29.15 14.35
CA VAL A 107 3.24 -29.27 13.30
C VAL A 107 4.06 -30.52 13.54
N ARG A 108 4.26 -31.35 12.51
CA ARG A 108 5.11 -32.54 12.63
C ARG A 108 6.57 -32.19 12.40
N LEU A 109 7.43 -32.69 13.29
CA LEU A 109 8.89 -32.67 13.08
C LEU A 109 9.26 -33.49 11.83
N PRO A 110 10.40 -33.19 11.18
CA PRO A 110 10.84 -33.95 10.02
C PRO A 110 11.04 -35.43 10.34
N GLU A 111 10.79 -36.31 9.37
CA GLU A 111 11.01 -37.75 9.53
C GLU A 111 12.50 -38.05 9.72
N GLN A 112 13.35 -37.40 8.93
CA GLN A 112 14.79 -37.37 9.06
C GLN A 112 15.33 -36.03 8.59
N TYR A 113 16.58 -35.72 8.95
CA TYR A 113 17.32 -34.62 8.37
C TYR A 113 18.74 -35.04 8.03
N ARG A 114 19.34 -34.37 7.05
CA ARG A 114 20.73 -34.56 6.65
C ARG A 114 21.47 -33.23 6.75
N ILE A 115 22.70 -33.27 7.25
CA ILE A 115 23.61 -32.12 7.25
C ILE A 115 24.63 -32.36 6.14
N SER A 116 24.75 -31.39 5.24
CA SER A 116 25.73 -31.41 4.16
C SER A 116 26.50 -30.09 4.10
N TYR A 117 27.70 -30.14 3.52
CA TYR A 117 28.53 -28.97 3.30
C TYR A 117 29.00 -28.90 1.86
N TRP A 118 29.30 -27.68 1.39
CA TRP A 118 29.85 -27.47 0.06
C TRP A 118 31.35 -27.75 0.06
N ASN A 119 31.78 -28.73 -0.73
CA ASN A 119 33.20 -29.09 -0.88
C ASN A 119 33.93 -28.28 -1.97
N GLY A 120 33.24 -27.33 -2.61
CA GLY A 120 33.73 -26.58 -3.78
C GLY A 120 32.95 -26.86 -5.06
N THR A 121 32.39 -28.06 -5.21
CA THR A 121 31.68 -28.49 -6.43
C THR A 121 30.28 -29.04 -6.18
N ALA A 122 30.03 -29.63 -5.01
CA ALA A 122 28.74 -30.19 -4.65
C ALA A 122 28.50 -30.12 -3.13
N PHE A 123 27.24 -30.27 -2.72
CA PHE A 123 26.91 -30.57 -1.33
C PHE A 123 27.20 -32.05 -1.05
N VAL A 124 28.06 -32.32 -0.08
CA VAL A 124 28.40 -33.66 0.38
C VAL A 124 28.03 -33.83 1.87
N PRO A 125 27.62 -35.02 2.33
CA PRO A 125 27.28 -35.24 3.73
C PRO A 125 28.47 -35.01 4.66
N VAL A 126 28.20 -34.57 5.90
CA VAL A 126 29.23 -34.56 6.95
C VAL A 126 29.59 -35.99 7.38
N GLU A 127 30.87 -36.24 7.66
CA GLU A 127 31.37 -37.55 8.10
C GLU A 127 31.25 -37.70 9.63
N ASN A 128 31.00 -38.91 10.11
CA ASN A 128 30.96 -39.26 11.55
C ASN A 128 29.97 -38.43 12.38
N ALA A 129 28.79 -38.15 11.83
CA ALA A 129 27.75 -37.41 12.55
C ALA A 129 27.24 -38.18 13.79
N GLN A 130 27.29 -37.55 14.96
CA GLN A 130 26.77 -38.07 16.24
C GLN A 130 25.82 -37.04 16.87
N GLY A 131 24.76 -37.48 17.56
CA GLY A 131 23.80 -36.56 18.19
C GLY A 131 22.77 -35.97 17.22
N MET A 132 22.30 -36.74 16.24
CA MET A 132 21.27 -36.33 15.26
C MET A 132 19.84 -36.29 15.87
N GLY A 133 19.68 -35.65 17.03
CA GLY A 133 18.44 -35.58 17.80
C GLY A 133 17.36 -34.71 17.14
N LYS A 134 16.10 -34.97 17.52
CA LYS A 134 14.90 -34.21 17.12
C LYS A 134 14.00 -33.88 18.31
N GLU A 135 14.57 -33.77 19.49
CA GLU A 135 13.82 -33.48 20.70
C GLU A 135 13.19 -32.08 20.59
N ASN A 136 11.89 -32.01 20.87
CA ASN A 136 11.09 -30.81 20.74
C ASN A 136 11.40 -29.79 21.84
N ASN A 137 11.31 -28.50 21.53
CA ASN A 137 11.49 -27.39 22.48
C ASN A 137 12.88 -27.32 23.13
N GLN A 138 13.92 -27.86 22.48
CA GLN A 138 15.30 -27.73 22.96
C GLN A 138 16.31 -27.77 21.80
N LEU A 139 17.54 -27.37 22.10
CA LEU A 139 18.66 -27.51 21.17
C LEU A 139 19.13 -28.96 21.11
N ASN A 140 19.27 -29.47 19.90
CA ASN A 140 19.79 -30.79 19.60
C ASN A 140 21.16 -30.62 18.96
N THR A 141 22.22 -30.96 19.70
CA THR A 141 23.60 -30.79 19.25
C THR A 141 24.07 -32.00 18.46
N THR A 142 24.58 -31.75 17.26
CA THR A 142 25.21 -32.77 16.41
C THR A 142 26.68 -32.42 16.21
N SER A 143 27.58 -33.36 16.54
CA SER A 143 29.01 -33.28 16.23
C SER A 143 29.34 -34.13 15.00
N PHE A 144 30.40 -33.77 14.29
CA PHE A 144 30.88 -34.47 13.09
C PHE A 144 32.38 -34.18 12.88
N LYS A 145 33.02 -34.88 11.94
CA LYS A 145 34.40 -34.62 11.55
C LYS A 145 34.53 -33.16 11.10
N GLU A 146 35.53 -32.44 11.61
CA GLU A 146 35.74 -31.02 11.30
C GLU A 146 35.80 -30.77 9.79
N ILE A 147 35.07 -29.74 9.35
CA ILE A 147 35.01 -29.30 7.96
C ILE A 147 35.37 -27.82 7.86
N THR A 148 35.86 -27.41 6.69
CA THR A 148 35.95 -26.00 6.29
C THR A 148 35.12 -25.79 5.03
N THR A 149 34.19 -24.83 5.05
CA THR A 149 33.25 -24.64 3.94
C THR A 149 32.74 -23.20 3.86
N THR A 150 32.25 -22.80 2.69
CA THR A 150 31.50 -21.56 2.50
C THR A 150 29.99 -21.77 2.54
N ARG A 151 29.49 -23.02 2.55
CA ARG A 151 28.05 -23.29 2.61
C ARG A 151 27.75 -24.57 3.39
N MET A 152 26.72 -24.50 4.22
CA MET A 152 26.12 -25.68 4.85
C MET A 152 24.65 -25.76 4.50
N ARG A 153 24.11 -26.97 4.42
CA ARG A 153 22.70 -27.21 4.11
C ARG A 153 22.13 -28.26 5.06
N ILE A 154 20.89 -28.03 5.46
CA ILE A 154 20.05 -29.02 6.12
C ILE A 154 18.92 -29.39 5.16
N ASP A 155 18.90 -30.65 4.77
CA ASP A 155 17.80 -31.24 4.01
C ASP A 155 16.83 -31.91 4.99
N LEU A 156 15.55 -31.56 4.91
CA LEU A 156 14.48 -32.08 5.76
C LEU A 156 13.56 -32.96 4.92
N ASP A 157 13.39 -34.20 5.34
CA ASP A 157 12.48 -35.14 4.70
C ASP A 157 11.04 -34.91 5.16
N SER A 158 10.12 -34.81 4.20
CA SER A 158 8.66 -34.84 4.41
C SER A 158 8.12 -33.92 5.53
N ALA A 159 8.17 -32.60 5.34
CA ALA A 159 7.63 -31.63 6.31
C ALA A 159 6.22 -31.12 5.95
N ASP A 160 5.28 -31.16 6.91
CA ASP A 160 3.85 -30.80 6.70
C ASP A 160 3.59 -29.27 6.64
N ARG A 161 4.51 -28.41 7.10
CA ARG A 161 4.29 -26.95 7.17
C ARG A 161 5.49 -26.07 6.75
N GLY A 162 6.48 -26.63 6.08
CA GLY A 162 7.70 -25.90 5.67
C GLY A 162 8.75 -25.82 6.79
N VAL A 163 9.70 -24.88 6.69
CA VAL A 163 10.86 -24.73 7.60
C VAL A 163 10.48 -24.25 9.01
N THR A 164 9.18 -24.09 9.30
CA THR A 164 8.65 -23.55 10.56
C THR A 164 8.87 -24.45 11.78
N THR A 165 9.27 -25.71 11.56
CA THR A 165 9.62 -26.65 12.65
C THR A 165 11.03 -26.47 13.15
N LEU A 166 11.90 -25.83 12.37
CA LEU A 166 13.26 -25.46 12.77
C LEU A 166 13.22 -23.98 13.15
N LEU A 167 13.43 -23.68 14.43
CA LEU A 167 13.34 -22.30 14.93
C LEU A 167 14.70 -21.62 15.08
N GLU A 168 15.76 -22.37 15.30
CA GLU A 168 17.14 -21.87 15.43
C GLU A 168 18.10 -22.93 14.89
N TRP A 169 19.13 -22.50 14.17
CA TRP A 169 20.25 -23.32 13.70
C TRP A 169 21.58 -22.62 14.00
N VAL A 170 22.27 -23.15 15.01
CA VAL A 170 23.58 -22.70 15.48
C VAL A 170 24.68 -23.49 14.76
N VAL A 171 25.74 -22.81 14.34
CA VAL A 171 26.97 -23.42 13.82
C VAL A 171 28.12 -23.03 14.73
N ASN A 172 28.61 -23.95 15.56
CA ASN A 172 29.62 -23.63 16.56
C ASN A 172 31.00 -23.49 15.91
N LYS A 173 31.69 -22.40 16.22
CA LYS A 173 33.04 -22.12 15.75
C LYS A 173 34.04 -23.13 16.33
N SER A 174 34.84 -23.76 15.48
CA SER A 174 35.99 -24.54 15.94
C SER A 174 37.08 -23.63 16.53
N PRO A 175 37.84 -24.07 17.56
CA PRO A 175 38.89 -23.26 18.20
C PRO A 175 39.92 -22.67 17.21
N ASN A 176 40.27 -23.41 16.16
CA ASN A 176 41.26 -23.02 15.15
C ASN A 176 40.67 -22.22 13.98
N SER A 177 39.35 -21.97 13.97
CA SER A 177 38.72 -21.22 12.88
C SER A 177 39.05 -19.73 12.97
N ALA A 178 39.28 -19.09 11.83
CA ALA A 178 39.38 -17.64 11.76
C ALA A 178 38.06 -16.98 12.20
N ASN A 179 38.12 -15.74 12.71
CA ASN A 179 36.91 -14.97 12.93
C ASN A 179 36.42 -14.48 11.56
N PRO A 180 35.18 -14.84 11.16
CA PRO A 180 34.61 -14.24 9.96
C PRO A 180 34.33 -12.76 10.22
N LYS A 181 34.42 -11.94 9.18
CA LYS A 181 34.13 -10.50 9.27
C LYS A 181 32.71 -10.24 9.80
N PRO A 182 32.50 -9.15 10.55
CA PRO A 182 31.16 -8.77 10.98
C PRO A 182 30.29 -8.42 9.76
N LEU A 183 29.01 -8.76 9.81
CA LEU A 183 28.02 -8.30 8.83
C LEU A 183 27.49 -6.94 9.29
N VAL A 184 27.70 -5.92 8.48
CA VAL A 184 27.26 -4.55 8.75
C VAL A 184 26.17 -4.17 7.75
N SER A 185 25.08 -3.59 8.24
CA SER A 185 24.04 -2.96 7.43
C SER A 185 23.85 -1.53 7.90
N ALA A 186 24.05 -0.56 7.01
CA ALA A 186 23.73 0.85 7.24
C ALA A 186 22.22 1.16 7.11
N GLY A 187 21.39 0.14 6.87
CA GLY A 187 19.96 0.29 6.58
C GLY A 187 19.70 0.53 5.10
N ILE A 188 18.60 1.22 4.79
CA ILE A 188 18.11 1.38 3.41
C ILE A 188 18.31 2.78 2.84
N ASP A 189 18.46 2.91 1.52
CA ASP A 189 18.46 4.22 0.86
C ASP A 189 17.17 5.00 1.13
N ARG A 190 17.26 6.32 1.17
CA ARG A 190 16.13 7.19 1.54
C ARG A 190 16.23 8.60 0.94
N ASP A 191 15.07 9.24 0.85
CA ASP A 191 14.91 10.60 0.34
C ASP A 191 14.40 11.49 1.46
N VAL A 192 15.10 12.58 1.76
CA VAL A 192 14.83 13.42 2.94
C VAL A 192 14.72 14.88 2.55
N ILE A 193 14.06 15.67 3.38
CA ILE A 193 13.95 17.11 3.22
C ILE A 193 15.04 17.81 4.03
N ILE A 194 15.70 18.80 3.42
CA ILE A 194 16.69 19.63 4.10
C ILE A 194 16.09 20.26 5.38
N ASN A 195 16.91 20.44 6.41
CA ASN A 195 16.52 20.88 7.77
C ASN A 195 15.73 19.84 8.60
N GLY A 196 15.36 18.69 8.04
CA GLY A 196 14.83 17.56 8.78
C GLY A 196 15.93 16.70 9.42
N LYS A 197 15.53 15.83 10.35
CA LYS A 197 16.38 14.79 10.92
C LYS A 197 16.29 13.54 10.07
N THR A 198 17.44 13.04 9.66
CA THR A 198 17.54 11.71 9.02
C THR A 198 17.91 10.69 10.07
N TYR A 199 16.93 9.92 10.51
CA TYR A 199 17.13 8.80 11.44
C TYR A 199 17.94 7.68 10.78
N LEU A 200 19.00 7.25 11.46
CA LEU A 200 19.89 6.16 11.07
C LEU A 200 19.72 5.02 12.09
N ASP A 201 19.51 3.81 11.58
CA ASP A 201 19.40 2.58 12.40
C ASP A 201 20.21 1.49 11.69
N ALA A 202 21.51 1.43 12.01
CA ALA A 202 22.39 0.39 11.51
C ALA A 202 22.28 -0.89 12.35
N SER A 203 22.56 -2.03 11.73
CA SER A 203 22.69 -3.31 12.42
C SER A 203 24.06 -3.93 12.18
N VAL A 204 24.63 -4.53 13.21
CA VAL A 204 25.87 -5.32 13.11
C VAL A 204 25.61 -6.71 13.69
N LYS A 205 25.91 -7.75 12.91
CA LYS A 205 25.99 -9.13 13.39
C LYS A 205 27.46 -9.53 13.40
N SER A 206 27.97 -10.08 14.50
CA SER A 206 29.36 -10.48 14.63
C SER A 206 29.50 -11.74 15.47
N VAL A 207 30.54 -12.53 15.20
CA VAL A 207 30.82 -13.76 15.97
C VAL A 207 31.56 -13.46 17.27
N THR A 208 32.37 -12.40 17.28
CA THR A 208 33.03 -11.88 18.49
C THR A 208 32.67 -10.40 18.73
N PRO A 209 32.96 -9.85 19.92
CA PRO A 209 32.58 -8.46 20.24
C PRO A 209 33.19 -7.43 19.28
N VAL A 210 32.35 -6.52 18.80
CA VAL A 210 32.76 -5.35 18.01
C VAL A 210 33.37 -4.30 18.94
N SER A 211 34.56 -3.81 18.61
CA SER A 211 35.29 -2.83 19.44
C SER A 211 34.93 -1.39 19.11
N LYS A 212 34.48 -1.11 17.88
CA LYS A 212 34.10 0.23 17.41
C LYS A 212 33.07 0.17 16.29
N VAL A 213 32.14 1.11 16.30
CA VAL A 213 31.28 1.45 15.16
C VAL A 213 31.41 2.93 14.82
N GLU A 214 31.25 3.31 13.55
CA GLU A 214 31.40 4.71 13.12
C GLU A 214 30.58 5.05 11.86
N TRP A 215 29.76 6.09 11.95
CA TRP A 215 29.11 6.75 10.82
C TRP A 215 30.03 7.80 10.20
N LYS A 216 30.14 7.81 8.86
CA LYS A 216 30.84 8.84 8.09
C LYS A 216 30.08 9.25 6.85
N LYS A 217 30.24 10.51 6.46
CA LYS A 217 29.96 10.96 5.10
C LYS A 217 31.06 10.44 4.18
N VAL A 218 30.67 9.72 3.12
CA VAL A 218 31.57 9.27 2.05
C VAL A 218 31.62 10.33 0.94
N SER A 219 30.46 10.81 0.49
CA SER A 219 30.35 11.80 -0.59
C SER A 219 29.12 12.70 -0.41
N GLY A 220 29.06 13.80 -1.17
CA GLY A 220 27.92 14.73 -1.24
C GLY A 220 28.29 16.22 -1.17
N PRO A 221 27.39 17.13 -1.57
CA PRO A 221 27.71 18.55 -1.83
C PRO A 221 27.89 19.43 -0.57
N GLY A 222 27.33 19.05 0.58
CA GLY A 222 27.41 19.82 1.83
C GLY A 222 27.99 19.03 3.01
N THR A 223 28.02 19.61 4.20
CA THR A 223 28.41 18.90 5.43
C THR A 223 27.28 18.00 5.93
N VAL A 224 27.64 16.94 6.66
CA VAL A 224 26.71 16.05 7.35
C VAL A 224 27.05 16.09 8.83
N GLN A 225 26.07 16.43 9.67
CA GLN A 225 26.25 16.43 11.12
C GLN A 225 25.46 15.29 11.75
N PHE A 226 26.20 14.38 12.40
CA PHE A 226 25.64 13.24 13.14
C PHE A 226 25.41 13.61 14.61
N SER A 227 24.30 13.17 15.19
CA SER A 227 24.04 13.34 16.63
C SER A 227 25.01 12.54 17.50
N ASN A 228 25.35 11.32 17.06
CA ASN A 228 26.41 10.50 17.63
C ASN A 228 26.96 9.56 16.54
N PRO A 229 28.13 9.84 15.95
CA PRO A 229 28.67 8.98 14.90
C PRO A 229 29.15 7.63 15.41
N SER A 230 29.35 7.45 16.73
CA SER A 230 29.86 6.21 17.32
C SER A 230 28.75 5.27 17.85
N ASP A 231 27.51 5.49 17.43
CA ASP A 231 26.35 4.66 17.79
C ASP A 231 25.70 4.08 16.53
N LEU A 232 25.12 2.88 16.66
CA LEU A 232 24.35 2.24 15.60
C LEU A 232 23.10 3.06 15.26
N LYS A 233 22.49 3.67 16.28
CA LYS A 233 21.33 4.55 16.15
C LYS A 233 21.76 6.00 16.29
N ALA A 234 21.52 6.79 15.26
CA ALA A 234 21.90 8.20 15.22
C ALA A 234 20.89 9.01 14.40
N THR A 235 21.07 10.32 14.37
CA THR A 235 20.43 11.19 13.38
C THR A 235 21.50 11.93 12.59
N ALA A 236 21.23 12.18 11.31
CA ALA A 236 22.04 13.02 10.43
C ALA A 236 21.25 14.25 9.98
N SER A 237 21.94 15.37 9.78
CA SER A 237 21.42 16.59 9.17
C SER A 237 22.37 17.07 8.08
N PHE A 238 21.85 17.78 7.08
CA PHE A 238 22.56 18.12 5.85
C PHE A 238 22.55 19.62 5.61
N SER A 239 23.69 20.18 5.20
CA SER A 239 23.82 21.62 4.93
C SER A 239 23.42 22.06 3.52
N ALA A 240 23.17 21.11 2.61
CA ALA A 240 22.84 21.38 1.21
C ALA A 240 21.95 20.28 0.62
N VAL A 241 21.21 20.62 -0.44
CA VAL A 241 20.45 19.65 -1.25
C VAL A 241 21.39 18.87 -2.18
N GLY A 242 21.02 17.64 -2.53
CA GLY A 242 21.74 16.78 -3.45
C GLY A 242 21.91 15.34 -2.96
N ASP A 243 22.68 14.57 -3.70
CA ASP A 243 22.94 13.16 -3.40
C ASP A 243 24.13 13.01 -2.43
N TYR A 244 23.93 12.23 -1.38
CA TYR A 244 24.93 11.90 -0.37
C TYR A 244 25.09 10.38 -0.26
N GLU A 245 26.28 9.96 0.13
CA GLU A 245 26.55 8.60 0.58
C GLU A 245 27.06 8.63 2.02
N LEU A 246 26.39 7.88 2.90
CA LEU A 246 26.78 7.71 4.30
C LEU A 246 27.18 6.26 4.53
N ALA A 247 28.25 6.03 5.29
CA ALA A 247 28.76 4.71 5.59
C ALA A 247 28.76 4.44 7.10
N MET A 248 28.36 3.23 7.48
CA MET A 248 28.58 2.63 8.80
C MET A 248 29.72 1.64 8.70
N THR A 249 30.76 1.83 9.50
CA THR A 249 31.89 0.90 9.64
C THR A 249 31.87 0.25 11.02
N ALA A 250 32.00 -1.07 11.08
CA ALA A 250 32.24 -1.81 12.33
C ALA A 250 33.64 -2.42 12.34
N VAL A 251 34.31 -2.41 13.49
CA VAL A 251 35.66 -2.94 13.71
C VAL A 251 35.63 -4.09 14.69
N GLU A 252 36.22 -5.22 14.31
CA GLU A 252 36.37 -6.43 15.11
C GLU A 252 37.85 -6.84 15.11
N GLY A 253 38.55 -6.62 16.23
CA GLY A 253 40.01 -6.80 16.29
C GLY A 253 40.74 -5.95 15.24
N ASN A 254 41.44 -6.61 14.31
CA ASN A 254 42.15 -5.98 13.19
C ASN A 254 41.33 -5.94 11.89
N GLN A 255 40.09 -6.44 11.91
CA GLN A 255 39.20 -6.46 10.75
C GLN A 255 38.20 -5.31 10.83
N SER A 256 37.77 -4.81 9.68
CA SER A 256 36.65 -3.89 9.59
C SER A 256 35.75 -4.23 8.41
N GLN A 257 34.46 -3.95 8.55
CA GLN A 257 33.48 -4.07 7.48
C GLN A 257 32.68 -2.77 7.41
N THR A 258 32.34 -2.36 6.19
CA THR A 258 31.58 -1.14 5.93
C THR A 258 30.36 -1.44 5.09
N SER A 259 29.26 -0.76 5.39
CA SER A 259 28.04 -0.72 4.58
C SER A 259 27.65 0.75 4.36
N SER A 260 27.13 1.08 3.19
CA SER A 260 26.69 2.45 2.87
C SER A 260 25.22 2.51 2.50
N ILE A 261 24.66 3.70 2.66
CA ILE A 261 23.33 4.10 2.20
C ILE A 261 23.45 5.35 1.35
N LYS A 262 22.56 5.45 0.34
CA LYS A 262 22.36 6.67 -0.42
C LYS A 262 21.26 7.50 0.23
N VAL A 263 21.51 8.80 0.38
CA VAL A 263 20.54 9.77 0.88
C VAL A 263 20.38 10.89 -0.13
N LYS A 264 19.18 11.04 -0.70
CA LYS A 264 18.86 12.17 -1.60
C LYS A 264 18.16 13.26 -0.79
N VAL A 265 18.80 14.43 -0.71
CA VAL A 265 18.30 15.58 0.06
C VAL A 265 17.59 16.55 -0.87
N HIS A 266 16.31 16.81 -0.59
CA HIS A 266 15.44 17.66 -1.39
C HIS A 266 15.10 18.97 -0.66
N ASN A 267 14.64 19.95 -1.43
CA ASN A 267 13.94 21.11 -0.86
C ASN A 267 12.55 20.70 -0.34
N PRO A 268 12.02 21.40 0.66
CA PRO A 268 10.65 21.20 1.10
C PRO A 268 9.66 21.49 -0.04
N PRO A 269 8.45 20.89 0.00
CA PRO A 269 7.36 21.28 -0.88
C PRO A 269 6.98 22.77 -0.70
N PRO A 270 6.22 23.35 -1.64
CA PRO A 270 5.61 24.66 -1.42
C PRO A 270 4.86 24.73 -0.08
N VAL A 271 4.96 25.87 0.61
CA VAL A 271 4.34 26.08 1.93
C VAL A 271 2.83 25.83 1.90
N ASN A 272 2.16 26.26 0.82
CA ASN A 272 0.74 26.02 0.62
C ASN A 272 0.56 24.83 -0.32
N ARG A 273 -0.20 23.82 0.13
CA ARG A 273 -0.72 22.77 -0.74
C ARG A 273 -1.74 23.31 -1.75
N LEU A 274 -2.04 22.51 -2.76
CA LEU A 274 -3.22 22.71 -3.60
C LEU A 274 -4.50 22.39 -2.82
N ASP A 275 -5.60 22.98 -3.26
CA ASP A 275 -6.93 22.78 -2.75
C ASP A 275 -7.72 21.76 -3.56
N VAL A 276 -8.51 20.97 -2.81
CA VAL A 276 -9.35 19.89 -3.33
C VAL A 276 -10.54 20.47 -4.07
N VAL A 277 -10.84 19.93 -5.25
CA VAL A 277 -12.14 20.12 -5.90
C VAL A 277 -13.08 19.03 -5.41
N TYR A 278 -14.00 19.36 -4.50
CA TYR A 278 -14.98 18.41 -4.01
C TYR A 278 -15.87 17.88 -5.15
N THR A 279 -16.09 16.58 -5.18
CA THR A 279 -17.02 15.98 -6.15
C THR A 279 -18.42 16.51 -5.91
N LYS A 280 -18.92 17.30 -6.87
CA LYS A 280 -20.30 17.80 -6.97
C LYS A 280 -20.93 17.27 -8.26
N LYS A 281 -22.19 17.63 -8.51
CA LYS A 281 -22.90 17.16 -9.71
C LYS A 281 -22.09 17.43 -10.99
N TYR A 282 -21.90 16.41 -11.82
CA TYR A 282 -21.07 16.48 -13.02
C TYR A 282 -21.60 15.55 -14.13
N LYS A 283 -21.13 15.78 -15.35
CA LYS A 283 -21.50 14.99 -16.54
C LYS A 283 -20.27 14.27 -17.10
N ILE A 284 -20.45 13.04 -17.60
CA ILE A 284 -19.42 12.26 -18.30
C ILE A 284 -19.81 12.10 -19.77
N ASP A 285 -19.04 12.69 -20.68
CA ASP A 285 -19.26 12.61 -22.13
C ASP A 285 -18.38 11.53 -22.80
N ASN A 286 -17.35 11.04 -22.12
CA ASN A 286 -16.45 10.00 -22.63
C ASN A 286 -17.08 8.60 -22.55
N LYS A 287 -17.08 7.85 -23.68
CA LYS A 287 -17.72 6.53 -23.77
C LYS A 287 -17.19 5.53 -22.73
N LEU A 288 -15.86 5.39 -22.60
CA LEU A 288 -15.27 4.45 -21.65
C LEU A 288 -15.77 4.76 -20.22
N TRP A 289 -15.56 5.99 -19.76
CA TRP A 289 -15.94 6.37 -18.40
C TRP A 289 -17.44 6.34 -18.16
N ASN A 290 -18.26 6.72 -19.14
CA ASN A 290 -19.71 6.66 -19.03
C ASN A 290 -20.21 5.21 -18.94
N ASP A 291 -19.68 4.29 -19.75
CA ASP A 291 -20.03 2.87 -19.69
C ASP A 291 -19.64 2.25 -18.34
N ARG A 292 -18.49 2.64 -17.78
CA ARG A 292 -18.03 2.18 -16.46
C ARG A 292 -18.87 2.77 -15.33
N ALA A 293 -19.18 4.07 -15.39
CA ALA A 293 -20.08 4.71 -14.43
C ALA A 293 -21.46 4.04 -14.44
N LYS A 294 -22.02 3.81 -15.64
CA LYS A 294 -23.28 3.09 -15.80
C LYS A 294 -23.25 1.69 -15.21
N ALA A 295 -22.21 0.90 -15.48
CA ALA A 295 -22.08 -0.45 -14.91
C ALA A 295 -22.07 -0.42 -13.37
N MET A 296 -21.37 0.54 -12.76
CA MET A 296 -21.35 0.68 -11.30
C MET A 296 -22.69 1.16 -10.74
N ILE A 297 -23.33 2.14 -11.38
CA ILE A 297 -24.59 2.73 -10.90
C ILE A 297 -25.76 1.76 -11.09
N VAL A 298 -25.82 1.05 -12.21
CA VAL A 298 -26.97 0.19 -12.54
C VAL A 298 -26.86 -1.20 -11.93
N ASN A 299 -25.63 -1.76 -11.82
CA ASN A 299 -25.44 -3.14 -11.39
C ASN A 299 -24.74 -3.22 -10.02
N TRP A 300 -23.55 -2.63 -9.88
CA TRP A 300 -22.68 -2.90 -8.74
C TRP A 300 -23.18 -2.29 -7.41
N ILE A 301 -23.50 -0.99 -7.40
CA ILE A 301 -23.96 -0.31 -6.18
C ILE A 301 -25.32 -0.85 -5.72
N PRO A 302 -26.32 -1.09 -6.60
CA PRO A 302 -27.55 -1.77 -6.21
C PRO A 302 -27.32 -3.17 -5.62
N TYR A 303 -26.35 -3.92 -6.14
CA TYR A 303 -25.96 -5.21 -5.55
C TYR A 303 -25.36 -5.04 -4.15
N CYS A 304 -24.50 -4.04 -3.93
CA CYS A 304 -23.98 -3.70 -2.61
C CYS A 304 -25.11 -3.33 -1.63
N ILE A 305 -26.09 -2.53 -2.07
CA ILE A 305 -27.28 -2.19 -1.28
C ILE A 305 -28.01 -3.47 -0.85
N ALA A 306 -28.29 -4.37 -1.81
CA ALA A 306 -28.98 -5.62 -1.53
C ALA A 306 -28.23 -6.48 -0.51
N GLN A 307 -26.90 -6.60 -0.61
CA GLN A 307 -26.09 -7.36 0.37
C GLN A 307 -26.13 -6.74 1.77
N ASN A 308 -26.05 -5.41 1.87
CA ASN A 308 -26.11 -4.70 3.15
C ASN A 308 -27.47 -4.80 3.86
N GLU A 309 -28.54 -5.01 3.10
CA GLU A 309 -29.92 -5.11 3.60
C GLU A 309 -30.35 -6.52 3.98
N ARG A 310 -29.49 -7.52 3.77
CA ARG A 310 -29.80 -8.91 4.10
C ARG A 310 -29.98 -9.10 5.61
N THR A 311 -31.19 -9.49 5.99
CA THR A 311 -31.53 -9.90 7.37
C THR A 311 -31.68 -11.40 7.53
N ASP A 312 -31.67 -12.15 6.43
CA ASP A 312 -31.84 -13.61 6.35
C ASP A 312 -30.58 -14.39 6.77
N LEU A 313 -29.48 -13.69 7.04
CA LEU A 313 -28.21 -14.28 7.47
C LEU A 313 -28.31 -14.77 8.91
N THR A 314 -28.38 -16.09 9.07
CA THR A 314 -28.26 -16.81 10.36
C THR A 314 -26.82 -16.79 10.90
N ILE A 315 -25.86 -16.81 9.99
CA ILE A 315 -24.42 -16.59 10.19
C ILE A 315 -23.95 -15.79 8.96
N GLY A 316 -23.15 -14.73 9.12
CA GLY A 316 -22.77 -13.91 7.97
C GLY A 316 -21.92 -12.70 8.30
N GLN A 317 -21.69 -11.88 7.28
CA GLN A 317 -20.83 -10.70 7.35
C GLN A 317 -21.44 -9.60 8.22
N GLY A 318 -22.77 -9.57 8.41
CA GLY A 318 -23.49 -8.44 9.01
C GLY A 318 -23.74 -7.33 8.00
N GLY A 319 -24.42 -6.28 8.41
CA GLY A 319 -24.73 -5.13 7.56
C GLY A 319 -25.55 -4.10 8.33
N LEU A 320 -26.69 -3.70 7.78
CA LEU A 320 -27.62 -2.81 8.47
C LEU A 320 -28.25 -3.41 9.73
N ASP A 321 -28.37 -4.73 9.79
CA ASP A 321 -28.91 -5.44 10.95
C ASP A 321 -28.13 -5.11 12.24
N ASN A 322 -26.80 -5.03 12.16
CA ASN A 322 -25.96 -4.61 13.28
C ASN A 322 -26.31 -3.21 13.81
N PHE A 323 -26.66 -2.26 12.93
CA PHE A 323 -27.09 -0.91 13.36
C PHE A 323 -28.49 -0.95 13.99
N ILE A 324 -29.40 -1.75 13.42
CA ILE A 324 -30.75 -1.94 13.98
C ILE A 324 -30.68 -2.50 15.39
N GLU A 325 -29.89 -3.56 15.59
CA GLU A 325 -29.71 -4.18 16.91
C GLU A 325 -29.01 -3.23 17.89
N ALA A 326 -27.99 -2.49 17.46
CA ALA A 326 -27.33 -1.49 18.30
C ALA A 326 -28.31 -0.40 18.75
N ALA A 327 -29.18 0.05 17.85
CA ALA A 327 -30.21 1.02 18.18
C ALA A 327 -31.24 0.48 19.20
N LYS A 328 -31.64 -0.80 19.09
CA LYS A 328 -32.49 -1.47 20.10
C LYS A 328 -31.79 -1.50 21.46
N ALA A 329 -30.51 -1.88 21.50
CA ALA A 329 -29.72 -1.91 22.72
C ALA A 329 -29.66 -0.54 23.41
N LEU A 330 -29.43 0.54 22.65
CA LEU A 330 -29.40 1.90 23.18
C LEU A 330 -30.74 2.40 23.74
N ARG A 331 -31.86 1.83 23.28
CA ARG A 331 -33.20 2.11 23.82
C ARG A 331 -33.59 1.19 24.98
N GLY A 332 -32.74 0.24 25.38
CA GLY A 332 -33.05 -0.75 26.41
C GLY A 332 -34.01 -1.85 25.95
N GLU A 333 -34.18 -2.03 24.65
CA GLU A 333 -35.01 -3.08 24.06
C GLU A 333 -34.24 -4.41 23.98
N LYS A 334 -34.97 -5.53 23.84
CA LYS A 334 -34.35 -6.83 23.53
C LYS A 334 -33.65 -6.74 22.16
N HIS A 335 -32.39 -7.17 22.12
CA HIS A 335 -31.56 -7.11 20.92
C HIS A 335 -30.72 -8.38 20.77
N GLU A 336 -30.21 -8.59 19.55
CA GLU A 336 -29.27 -9.66 19.22
C GLU A 336 -27.81 -9.20 19.34
N ARG A 337 -26.87 -10.13 19.14
CA ARG A 337 -25.42 -9.85 19.13
C ARG A 337 -24.96 -9.33 17.77
N HIS A 338 -23.81 -8.64 17.76
CA HIS A 338 -23.14 -8.22 16.52
C HIS A 338 -22.80 -9.43 15.65
N LYS A 339 -23.07 -9.33 14.34
CA LYS A 339 -22.77 -10.35 13.33
C LYS A 339 -21.57 -9.97 12.48
N GLY A 340 -20.77 -10.99 12.14
CA GLY A 340 -19.62 -10.89 11.24
C GLY A 340 -18.36 -10.30 11.88
N TYR A 341 -17.53 -9.69 11.05
CA TYR A 341 -16.28 -9.08 11.50
C TYR A 341 -16.55 -7.87 12.40
N VAL A 342 -15.59 -7.54 13.26
CA VAL A 342 -15.72 -6.35 14.13
C VAL A 342 -15.90 -5.07 13.29
N PHE A 343 -15.27 -5.00 12.13
CA PHE A 343 -15.36 -3.89 11.17
C PHE A 343 -16.55 -3.95 10.21
N SER A 344 -17.59 -4.75 10.48
CA SER A 344 -18.72 -4.92 9.54
C SER A 344 -19.45 -3.65 9.16
N ASN A 345 -19.43 -2.63 10.02
CA ASN A 345 -20.04 -1.34 9.72
C ASN A 345 -19.33 -0.60 8.57
N ALA A 346 -18.06 -0.90 8.29
CA ALA A 346 -17.26 -0.16 7.32
C ALA A 346 -17.85 -0.25 5.90
N TRP A 347 -18.30 -1.42 5.44
CA TRP A 347 -18.85 -1.55 4.09
C TRP A 347 -20.25 -0.92 3.94
N VAL A 348 -21.02 -0.78 5.03
CA VAL A 348 -22.24 0.04 5.03
C VAL A 348 -21.87 1.51 4.77
N HIS A 349 -20.90 2.05 5.51
CA HIS A 349 -20.44 3.44 5.33
C HIS A 349 -19.83 3.69 3.95
N GLN A 350 -19.02 2.77 3.43
CA GLN A 350 -18.49 2.86 2.07
C GLN A 350 -19.59 2.79 1.00
N THR A 351 -20.66 2.02 1.24
CA THR A 351 -21.81 1.96 0.33
C THR A 351 -22.61 3.26 0.37
N VAL A 352 -22.79 3.86 1.55
CA VAL A 352 -23.38 5.22 1.69
C VAL A 352 -22.55 6.24 0.91
N GLU A 353 -21.23 6.22 1.07
CA GLU A 353 -20.33 7.11 0.32
C GLU A 353 -20.46 6.91 -1.20
N SER A 354 -20.46 5.66 -1.65
CA SER A 354 -20.63 5.30 -3.06
C SER A 354 -21.98 5.74 -3.63
N ILE A 355 -23.06 5.58 -2.87
CA ILE A 355 -24.39 6.09 -3.22
C ILE A 355 -24.33 7.61 -3.39
N CYS A 356 -23.77 8.33 -2.42
CA CYS A 356 -23.69 9.78 -2.47
C CYS A 356 -22.99 10.27 -3.74
N ILE A 357 -21.86 9.64 -4.10
CA ILE A 357 -21.08 9.99 -5.29
C ILE A 357 -21.83 9.60 -6.58
N ALA A 358 -22.44 8.42 -6.62
CA ALA A 358 -23.25 7.97 -7.76
C ALA A 358 -24.43 8.89 -8.06
N LEU A 359 -25.05 9.47 -7.04
CA LEU A 359 -26.15 10.44 -7.18
C LEU A 359 -25.71 11.80 -7.74
N MET A 360 -24.40 12.08 -7.74
CA MET A 360 -23.81 13.27 -8.35
C MET A 360 -23.47 13.09 -9.83
N VAL A 361 -23.54 11.87 -10.36
CA VAL A 361 -23.40 11.64 -11.80
C VAL A 361 -24.69 12.05 -12.52
N ASP A 362 -24.59 12.94 -13.51
CA ASP A 362 -25.73 13.28 -14.35
C ASP A 362 -26.10 12.07 -15.23
N PRO A 363 -27.36 11.59 -15.17
CA PRO A 363 -27.77 10.42 -15.93
C PRO A 363 -27.91 10.68 -17.44
N GLN A 364 -27.91 11.95 -17.88
CA GLN A 364 -28.02 12.33 -19.28
C GLN A 364 -29.24 11.73 -20.00
N GLY A 365 -30.34 11.52 -19.27
CA GLY A 365 -31.56 10.90 -19.78
C GLY A 365 -31.53 9.37 -19.87
N ASP A 366 -30.45 8.70 -19.46
CA ASP A 366 -30.39 7.24 -19.40
C ASP A 366 -31.38 6.70 -18.36
N LYS A 367 -32.38 5.94 -18.83
CA LYS A 367 -33.49 5.44 -18.01
C LYS A 367 -33.03 4.47 -16.93
N GLU A 368 -31.99 3.68 -17.19
CA GLU A 368 -31.49 2.68 -16.23
C GLU A 368 -30.72 3.37 -15.10
N ILE A 369 -29.89 4.37 -15.44
CA ILE A 369 -29.19 5.19 -14.43
C ILE A 369 -30.21 5.93 -13.56
N ILE A 370 -31.22 6.57 -14.17
CA ILE A 370 -32.28 7.28 -13.44
C ILE A 370 -33.00 6.33 -12.46
N ALA A 371 -33.40 5.14 -12.92
CA ALA A 371 -34.09 4.16 -12.09
C ALA A 371 -33.22 3.66 -10.94
N ALA A 372 -31.93 3.41 -11.19
CA ALA A 372 -30.99 2.98 -10.15
C ALA A 372 -30.74 4.10 -9.12
N GLN A 373 -30.53 5.34 -9.57
CA GLN A 373 -30.36 6.51 -8.70
C GLN A 373 -31.61 6.78 -7.84
N ALA A 374 -32.82 6.53 -8.36
CA ALA A 374 -34.05 6.64 -7.56
C ALA A 374 -34.03 5.66 -6.37
N LYS A 375 -33.71 4.38 -6.62
CA LYS A 375 -33.56 3.35 -5.57
C LYS A 375 -32.45 3.70 -4.56
N MET A 376 -31.35 4.28 -5.03
CA MET A 376 -30.26 4.73 -4.16
C MET A 376 -30.69 5.86 -3.22
N LYS A 377 -31.51 6.82 -3.69
CA LYS A 377 -32.07 7.87 -2.83
C LYS A 377 -32.97 7.28 -1.75
N GLU A 378 -33.85 6.34 -2.12
CA GLU A 378 -34.72 5.63 -1.16
C GLU A 378 -33.91 4.84 -0.13
N ALA A 379 -32.86 4.15 -0.56
CA ALA A 379 -31.94 3.46 0.34
C ALA A 379 -31.28 4.44 1.31
N LEU A 380 -30.72 5.55 0.82
CA LEU A 380 -30.06 6.57 1.63
C LEU A 380 -30.99 7.17 2.69
N GLU A 381 -32.22 7.55 2.32
CA GLU A 381 -33.22 8.10 3.25
C GLU A 381 -33.61 7.09 4.34
N ARG A 382 -33.64 5.79 4.02
CA ARG A 382 -33.93 4.73 4.99
C ARG A 382 -32.73 4.41 5.88
N TRP A 383 -31.52 4.39 5.33
CA TRP A 383 -30.32 3.96 6.04
C TRP A 383 -29.83 5.02 7.03
N ILE A 384 -29.91 6.31 6.69
CA ILE A 384 -29.41 7.39 7.55
C ILE A 384 -30.03 7.32 8.96
N PRO A 385 -31.37 7.29 9.13
CA PRO A 385 -31.97 7.17 10.46
C PRO A 385 -31.54 5.90 11.22
N ILE A 386 -31.36 4.77 10.54
CA ILE A 386 -30.92 3.51 11.14
C ILE A 386 -29.49 3.65 11.70
N ILE A 387 -28.58 4.20 10.91
CA ILE A 387 -27.18 4.43 11.30
C ILE A 387 -27.13 5.40 12.50
N LEU A 388 -27.88 6.50 12.43
CA LEU A 388 -27.87 7.53 13.48
C LEU A 388 -28.50 7.04 14.79
N ALA A 389 -29.49 6.16 14.73
CA ALA A 389 -30.09 5.56 15.92
C ALA A 389 -29.12 4.63 16.69
N ALA A 390 -28.04 4.19 16.04
CA ALA A 390 -26.97 3.41 16.67
C ALA A 390 -25.82 4.27 17.22
N GLN A 391 -25.85 5.60 17.04
CA GLN A 391 -24.85 6.50 17.62
C GLN A 391 -25.12 6.70 19.11
N GLU A 392 -24.11 6.48 19.93
CA GLU A 392 -24.20 6.63 21.38
C GLU A 392 -24.37 8.11 21.79
N PRO A 393 -24.91 8.39 23.00
CA PRO A 393 -25.16 9.77 23.44
C PRO A 393 -23.93 10.67 23.45
N ASP A 394 -22.73 10.12 23.65
CA ASP A 394 -21.46 10.84 23.63
C ASP A 394 -20.85 11.02 22.23
N GLY A 395 -21.49 10.47 21.19
CA GLY A 395 -21.06 10.56 19.79
C GLY A 395 -20.37 9.31 19.25
N TYR A 396 -20.02 8.35 20.10
CA TYR A 396 -19.37 7.12 19.66
C TYR A 396 -20.28 6.29 18.74
N LEU A 397 -19.70 5.67 17.71
CA LEU A 397 -20.44 4.86 16.73
C LEU A 397 -19.61 3.64 16.32
N HIS A 398 -19.92 2.49 16.91
CA HIS A 398 -19.37 1.19 16.50
C HIS A 398 -20.24 0.05 17.05
N THR A 399 -20.96 -0.66 16.18
CA THR A 399 -22.03 -1.56 16.66
C THR A 399 -21.49 -2.72 17.50
N ALA A 400 -20.30 -3.24 17.22
CA ALA A 400 -19.70 -4.32 18.01
C ALA A 400 -19.47 -3.94 19.49
N TYR A 401 -19.06 -2.70 19.76
CA TYR A 401 -18.83 -2.20 21.12
C TYR A 401 -20.12 -1.75 21.82
N THR A 402 -21.12 -1.32 21.05
CA THR A 402 -22.46 -1.01 21.56
C THR A 402 -23.22 -2.29 21.92
N LEU A 403 -23.18 -3.32 21.08
CA LEU A 403 -23.82 -4.63 21.26
C LEU A 403 -23.02 -5.62 22.11
N ARG A 404 -21.86 -5.19 22.62
CA ARG A 404 -20.81 -6.02 23.25
C ARG A 404 -21.35 -7.22 24.04
N ASP A 405 -20.78 -8.39 23.75
CA ASP A 405 -20.81 -9.53 24.66
C ASP A 405 -19.83 -9.22 25.80
N THR A 406 -20.19 -9.32 27.08
CA THR A 406 -19.29 -8.95 28.20
C THR A 406 -17.98 -9.76 28.25
N THR A 407 -17.85 -10.80 27.42
CA THR A 407 -16.62 -11.57 27.20
C THR A 407 -15.68 -11.00 26.12
N ARG A 408 -16.14 -10.12 25.20
CA ARG A 408 -15.38 -9.55 24.07
C ARG A 408 -15.69 -8.05 23.88
N TRP A 409 -14.73 -7.24 23.40
CA TRP A 409 -14.94 -5.79 23.16
C TRP A 409 -15.37 -4.98 24.40
N LYS A 410 -14.75 -5.29 25.55
CA LYS A 410 -15.13 -4.73 26.86
C LYS A 410 -14.95 -3.22 26.96
N ASP A 411 -13.79 -2.72 26.55
CA ASP A 411 -13.36 -1.34 26.79
C ASP A 411 -13.02 -0.66 25.46
N ARG A 412 -13.64 0.49 25.18
CA ARG A 412 -13.31 1.33 24.01
C ARG A 412 -11.85 1.78 24.08
N TRP A 413 -11.17 1.77 22.94
CA TRP A 413 -9.78 2.19 22.79
C TRP A 413 -8.83 1.47 23.74
N ALA A 414 -9.06 0.17 23.99
CA ALA A 414 -8.12 -0.64 24.75
C ALA A 414 -6.86 -0.90 23.90
N PRO A 415 -5.64 -0.75 24.45
CA PRO A 415 -4.41 -1.03 23.69
C PRO A 415 -4.33 -2.47 23.12
N ARG A 416 -4.90 -3.46 23.83
CA ARG A 416 -4.99 -4.85 23.35
C ARG A 416 -5.96 -5.04 22.16
N ASN A 417 -6.85 -4.09 21.95
CA ASN A 417 -7.91 -4.13 20.94
C ASN A 417 -7.61 -3.18 19.76
N ARG A 418 -6.37 -2.70 19.59
CA ARG A 418 -6.04 -1.86 18.44
C ARG A 418 -6.39 -2.51 17.10
N GLY A 419 -6.38 -3.84 17.03
CA GLY A 419 -6.80 -4.61 15.85
C GLY A 419 -8.31 -4.77 15.67
N ASP A 420 -9.15 -4.13 16.50
CA ASP A 420 -10.62 -4.22 16.43
C ASP A 420 -11.27 -3.11 15.58
N HIS A 421 -10.49 -2.29 14.87
CA HIS A 421 -10.97 -1.37 13.81
C HIS A 421 -11.93 -0.26 14.27
N GLU A 422 -11.84 0.21 15.52
CA GLU A 422 -12.67 1.30 16.03
C GLU A 422 -12.51 2.60 15.23
N GLY A 423 -11.27 2.99 14.96
CA GLY A 423 -10.91 4.15 14.15
C GLY A 423 -11.13 3.89 12.65
N TYR A 424 -10.87 2.68 12.17
CA TYR A 424 -11.14 2.31 10.78
C TYR A 424 -12.61 2.51 10.40
N VAL A 425 -13.54 1.99 11.21
CA VAL A 425 -14.99 2.17 11.00
C VAL A 425 -15.39 3.64 11.12
N ALA A 426 -14.89 4.33 12.15
CA ALA A 426 -15.19 5.74 12.39
C ALA A 426 -14.74 6.64 11.23
N GLY A 427 -13.57 6.37 10.65
CA GLY A 427 -13.04 7.10 9.50
C GLY A 427 -13.94 6.98 8.27
N TYR A 428 -14.42 5.78 7.92
CA TYR A 428 -15.37 5.62 6.80
C TYR A 428 -16.70 6.33 7.05
N PHE A 429 -17.20 6.37 8.29
CA PHE A 429 -18.40 7.14 8.60
C PHE A 429 -18.20 8.63 8.32
N ILE A 430 -17.07 9.19 8.76
CA ILE A 430 -16.69 10.59 8.53
C ILE A 430 -16.57 10.89 7.02
N GLU A 431 -15.90 10.02 6.26
CA GLU A 431 -15.78 10.12 4.80
C GLU A 431 -17.15 10.13 4.09
N SER A 432 -18.05 9.23 4.50
CA SER A 432 -19.42 9.19 3.96
C SER A 432 -20.20 10.47 4.25
N ALA A 433 -19.98 11.10 5.41
CA ALA A 433 -20.65 12.33 5.80
C ALA A 433 -20.22 13.55 4.96
N ILE A 434 -18.94 13.64 4.59
CA ILE A 434 -18.42 14.69 3.68
C ILE A 434 -19.17 14.62 2.34
N ASN A 435 -19.27 13.41 1.77
CA ASN A 435 -19.89 13.20 0.47
C ASN A 435 -21.41 13.40 0.52
N HIS A 436 -22.07 13.03 1.62
CA HIS A 436 -23.49 13.30 1.82
C HIS A 436 -23.80 14.80 1.92
N TYR A 437 -23.01 15.54 2.70
CA TYR A 437 -23.16 17.00 2.79
C TYR A 437 -22.96 17.65 1.43
N THR A 438 -21.97 17.18 0.67
CA THR A 438 -21.67 17.70 -0.68
C THR A 438 -22.80 17.41 -1.67
N LEU A 439 -23.32 16.17 -1.69
CA LEU A 439 -24.48 15.78 -2.51
C LEU A 439 -25.67 16.70 -2.29
N THR A 440 -25.98 17.03 -1.03
CA THR A 440 -27.16 17.83 -0.67
C THR A 440 -26.89 19.34 -0.69
N ASN A 441 -25.67 19.76 -1.04
CA ASN A 441 -25.22 21.15 -0.93
C ASN A 441 -25.48 21.74 0.47
N GLY A 442 -25.22 20.95 1.51
CA GLY A 442 -25.40 21.34 2.90
C GLY A 442 -26.85 21.46 3.38
N LYS A 443 -27.84 21.11 2.53
CA LYS A 443 -29.27 21.16 2.91
C LYS A 443 -29.66 20.07 3.90
N ASP A 444 -28.97 18.92 3.86
CA ASP A 444 -29.13 17.87 4.85
C ASP A 444 -27.84 17.68 5.65
N ARG A 445 -27.93 17.99 6.94
CA ARG A 445 -26.80 17.97 7.86
C ARG A 445 -26.77 16.73 8.76
N ARG A 446 -27.73 15.81 8.65
CA ARG A 446 -27.89 14.66 9.56
C ARG A 446 -26.58 13.89 9.77
N LEU A 447 -25.94 13.46 8.68
CA LEU A 447 -24.64 12.76 8.76
C LEU A 447 -23.47 13.66 9.14
N TYR A 448 -23.46 14.92 8.68
CA TYR A 448 -22.39 15.87 8.99
C TYR A 448 -22.32 16.21 10.48
N ASP A 449 -23.46 16.55 11.08
CA ASP A 449 -23.53 16.88 12.51
C ASP A 449 -23.22 15.63 13.38
N ALA A 450 -23.62 14.43 12.94
CA ALA A 450 -23.27 13.18 13.60
C ALA A 450 -21.77 12.84 13.48
N ALA A 451 -21.15 13.07 12.31
CA ALA A 451 -19.71 12.89 12.12
C ALA A 451 -18.90 13.87 12.97
N LYS A 452 -19.39 15.12 13.11
CA LYS A 452 -18.82 16.11 14.04
C LYS A 452 -18.90 15.62 15.49
N LYS A 453 -20.06 15.11 15.92
CA LYS A 453 -20.24 14.52 17.25
C LYS A 453 -19.30 13.34 17.50
N LEU A 454 -19.09 12.49 16.49
CA LEU A 454 -18.12 11.40 16.56
C LEU A 454 -16.69 11.95 16.68
N ALA A 455 -16.28 12.88 15.82
CA ALA A 455 -14.95 13.49 15.88
C ALA A 455 -14.69 14.18 17.23
N ASP A 456 -15.67 14.90 17.77
CA ASP A 456 -15.61 15.53 19.10
C ASP A 456 -15.48 14.49 20.22
N CYS A 457 -16.18 13.35 20.12
CA CYS A 457 -16.04 12.21 21.03
C CYS A 457 -14.58 11.71 21.06
N TRP A 458 -13.98 11.52 19.89
CA TRP A 458 -12.59 11.08 19.79
C TRP A 458 -11.60 12.14 20.32
N VAL A 459 -11.79 13.41 19.96
CA VAL A 459 -10.97 14.53 20.47
C VAL A 459 -11.04 14.61 21.99
N LYS A 460 -12.20 14.33 22.59
CA LYS A 460 -12.37 14.34 24.05
C LYS A 460 -11.63 13.19 24.74
N ASN A 461 -11.54 12.02 24.12
CA ASN A 461 -11.04 10.80 24.77
C ASN A 461 -9.61 10.40 24.41
N ILE A 462 -9.07 10.87 23.28
CA ILE A 462 -7.75 10.48 22.78
C ILE A 462 -6.84 11.71 22.72
N GLY A 463 -5.65 11.61 23.31
CA GLY A 463 -4.73 12.73 23.46
C GLY A 463 -3.91 12.66 24.75
N THR A 464 -3.27 13.78 25.09
CA THR A 464 -2.39 13.91 26.26
C THR A 464 -3.06 14.59 27.47
N GLY A 465 -4.32 14.99 27.35
CA GLY A 465 -5.07 15.67 28.40
C GLY A 465 -5.50 14.74 29.54
N PRO A 466 -5.94 15.30 30.68
CA PRO A 466 -6.43 14.50 31.81
C PRO A 466 -7.58 13.56 31.39
N GLY A 467 -7.42 12.26 31.67
CA GLY A 467 -8.41 11.23 31.34
C GLY A 467 -8.38 10.75 29.88
N GLN A 468 -7.52 11.33 29.03
CA GLN A 468 -7.34 10.88 27.65
C GLN A 468 -6.39 9.68 27.56
N LYS A 469 -6.52 8.90 26.47
CA LYS A 469 -5.69 7.72 26.19
C LYS A 469 -4.71 7.97 25.04
N GLU A 470 -3.48 7.48 25.16
CA GLU A 470 -2.57 7.30 24.02
C GLU A 470 -3.04 6.09 23.21
N TRP A 471 -3.44 6.33 21.96
CA TRP A 471 -4.04 5.30 21.13
C TRP A 471 -3.81 5.56 19.64
N TYR A 472 -3.83 4.47 18.87
CA TYR A 472 -3.83 4.44 17.41
C TYR A 472 -4.55 3.16 16.96
N ASP A 473 -5.12 3.16 15.77
CA ASP A 473 -5.78 1.98 15.20
C ASP A 473 -4.76 1.03 14.56
N GLY A 474 -4.96 -0.28 14.70
CA GLY A 474 -4.22 -1.31 13.99
C GLY A 474 -4.54 -1.39 12.50
N HIS A 475 -5.59 -0.70 12.03
CA HIS A 475 -5.85 -0.43 10.62
C HIS A 475 -6.15 1.07 10.42
N GLN A 476 -5.22 1.76 9.78
CA GLN A 476 -5.27 3.19 9.45
C GLN A 476 -6.48 3.52 8.57
N GLU A 477 -7.10 4.68 8.78
CA GLU A 477 -8.15 5.31 7.93
C GLU A 477 -8.61 6.59 8.64
N MET A 478 -8.77 6.51 9.96
CA MET A 478 -9.21 7.61 10.81
C MET A 478 -8.36 8.86 10.65
N GLU A 479 -7.04 8.70 10.52
CA GLU A 479 -6.11 9.81 10.43
C GLU A 479 -6.35 10.64 9.16
N GLN A 480 -6.50 10.01 7.99
CA GLN A 480 -6.81 10.74 6.76
C GLN A 480 -8.23 11.31 6.76
N ALA A 481 -9.21 10.56 7.30
CA ALA A 481 -10.59 11.01 7.43
C ALA A 481 -10.68 12.28 8.30
N LEU A 482 -9.97 12.31 9.44
CA LEU A 482 -9.92 13.47 10.34
C LEU A 482 -9.25 14.69 9.70
N VAL A 483 -8.15 14.52 8.93
CA VAL A 483 -7.57 15.67 8.21
C VAL A 483 -8.51 16.19 7.14
N ARG A 484 -9.10 15.31 6.33
CA ARG A 484 -10.06 15.70 5.28
C ARG A 484 -11.29 16.36 5.87
N PHE A 485 -11.83 15.82 6.96
CA PHE A 485 -12.99 16.40 7.66
C PHE A 485 -12.66 17.70 8.36
N GLY A 486 -11.49 17.82 9.00
CA GLY A 486 -11.01 19.07 9.58
C GLY A 486 -10.94 20.20 8.55
N ARG A 487 -10.35 19.92 7.38
CA ARG A 487 -10.34 20.86 6.24
C ARG A 487 -11.75 21.20 5.78
N PHE A 488 -12.61 20.19 5.62
CA PHE A 488 -13.99 20.39 5.19
C PHE A 488 -14.79 21.25 6.19
N VAL A 489 -14.66 21.00 7.48
CA VAL A 489 -15.28 21.81 8.55
C VAL A 489 -14.74 23.24 8.52
N ASN A 490 -13.45 23.43 8.29
CA ASN A 490 -12.86 24.76 8.12
C ASN A 490 -13.43 25.49 6.89
N ASP A 491 -13.64 24.79 5.78
CA ASP A 491 -14.25 25.35 4.57
C ASP A 491 -15.73 25.73 4.79
N MET A 492 -16.50 24.87 5.46
CA MET A 492 -17.95 25.06 5.64
C MET A 492 -18.31 25.99 6.80
N GLU A 493 -17.55 25.95 7.90
CA GLU A 493 -17.86 26.68 9.14
C GLU A 493 -16.91 27.84 9.45
N LYS A 494 -15.73 27.90 8.81
CA LYS A 494 -14.68 28.92 9.00
C LYS A 494 -14.10 28.94 10.42
N ASN A 495 -13.10 29.81 10.65
CA ASN A 495 -12.50 30.10 11.95
C ASN A 495 -11.79 28.92 12.65
N GLY A 496 -11.21 27.97 11.91
CA GLY A 496 -10.37 26.90 12.48
C GLY A 496 -11.12 25.85 13.29
N ARG A 497 -12.44 25.71 13.12
CA ARG A 497 -13.25 24.75 13.90
C ARG A 497 -12.88 23.28 13.68
N GLY A 498 -12.20 22.97 12.58
CA GLY A 498 -11.69 21.63 12.27
C GLY A 498 -10.25 21.37 12.74
N ASP A 499 -9.56 22.37 13.31
CA ASP A 499 -8.13 22.27 13.64
C ASP A 499 -7.86 21.20 14.71
N SER A 500 -8.81 20.99 15.63
CA SER A 500 -8.73 19.91 16.63
C SER A 500 -8.74 18.52 15.99
N TYR A 501 -9.44 18.34 14.86
CA TYR A 501 -9.48 17.07 14.14
C TYR A 501 -8.16 16.79 13.43
N VAL A 502 -7.57 17.82 12.79
CA VAL A 502 -6.23 17.73 12.19
C VAL A 502 -5.17 17.42 13.27
N LYS A 503 -5.27 18.08 14.43
CA LYS A 503 -4.39 17.82 15.58
C LYS A 503 -4.52 16.39 16.10
N LEU A 504 -5.75 15.88 16.20
CA LEU A 504 -5.98 14.50 16.60
C LEU A 504 -5.40 13.52 15.58
N ALA A 505 -5.57 13.77 14.28
CA ALA A 505 -4.97 12.93 13.24
C ALA A 505 -3.45 12.83 13.38
N LYS A 506 -2.77 13.95 13.60
CA LYS A 506 -1.31 13.96 13.89
C LYS A 506 -0.99 13.17 15.15
N TYR A 507 -1.78 13.33 16.22
CA TYR A 507 -1.55 12.61 17.47
C TYR A 507 -1.66 11.09 17.31
N LEU A 508 -2.65 10.60 16.55
CA LEU A 508 -2.79 9.18 16.23
C LEU A 508 -1.56 8.64 15.49
N LEU A 509 -1.03 9.39 14.51
CA LEU A 509 0.20 9.05 13.80
C LEU A 509 1.44 9.07 14.71
N ASP A 510 1.61 10.11 15.54
CA ASP A 510 2.73 10.24 16.48
C ASP A 510 2.71 9.13 17.56
N SER A 511 1.54 8.57 17.86
CA SER A 511 1.37 7.47 18.81
C SER A 511 1.76 6.11 18.24
N ARG A 512 1.90 5.98 16.91
CA ARG A 512 2.14 4.72 16.21
C ARG A 512 3.60 4.26 16.36
N LYS A 513 3.85 3.37 17.32
CA LYS A 513 5.17 2.79 17.64
C LYS A 513 5.03 1.47 18.41
N ASN A 514 6.15 0.74 18.54
CA ASN A 514 6.32 -0.47 19.35
C ASN A 514 5.38 -1.64 19.00
N GLY A 515 4.82 -1.67 17.79
CA GLY A 515 4.06 -2.80 17.27
C GLY A 515 4.81 -3.55 16.18
N SER A 516 4.21 -3.70 15.00
CA SER A 516 4.73 -4.57 13.95
C SER A 516 4.87 -3.89 12.58
N GLU A 517 5.51 -4.56 11.63
CA GLU A 517 5.50 -4.09 10.24
C GLU A 517 4.10 -4.22 9.61
N TYR A 518 3.29 -5.21 10.03
CA TYR A 518 1.98 -5.50 9.44
C TYR A 518 1.04 -4.29 9.48
N ASP A 519 1.05 -3.56 10.59
CA ASP A 519 0.27 -2.34 10.87
C ASP A 519 1.13 -1.05 10.89
N GLN A 520 2.36 -1.14 10.35
CA GLN A 520 3.31 -0.03 10.23
C GLN A 520 3.56 0.69 11.56
N SER A 521 3.62 -0.05 12.66
CA SER A 521 3.89 0.48 14.01
C SER A 521 5.21 -0.01 14.61
N HIS A 522 6.02 -0.75 13.84
CA HIS A 522 7.36 -1.19 14.22
C HIS A 522 8.31 -0.05 14.61
N VAL A 523 8.18 1.13 13.97
CA VAL A 523 8.92 2.37 14.30
C VAL A 523 8.00 3.59 14.17
N PRO A 524 8.31 4.72 14.84
CA PRO A 524 7.59 5.98 14.64
C PRO A 524 7.49 6.36 13.16
N VAL A 525 6.38 6.96 12.76
CA VAL A 525 6.09 7.23 11.33
C VAL A 525 7.14 8.09 10.63
N GLN A 526 7.81 9.00 11.34
CA GLN A 526 8.91 9.83 10.83
C GLN A 526 10.20 9.05 10.52
N GLN A 527 10.30 7.81 11.01
CA GLN A 527 11.46 6.93 10.85
C GLN A 527 11.21 5.81 9.82
N GLN A 528 10.04 5.82 9.18
CA GLN A 528 9.68 4.84 8.16
C GLN A 528 10.21 5.28 6.81
N TYR A 529 11.10 4.49 6.23
CA TYR A 529 11.70 4.74 4.90
C TYR A 529 11.40 3.64 3.88
N GLU A 530 10.76 2.53 4.29
CA GLU A 530 10.39 1.40 3.44
C GLU A 530 8.90 1.11 3.52
N ALA A 531 8.28 0.80 2.39
CA ALA A 531 6.91 0.30 2.36
C ALA A 531 6.87 -1.17 2.81
N VAL A 532 6.31 -1.43 3.99
CA VAL A 532 6.28 -2.76 4.63
C VAL A 532 4.88 -3.12 5.14
N GLY A 533 4.65 -4.42 5.38
CA GLY A 533 3.39 -4.94 5.90
C GLY A 533 2.22 -4.82 4.94
N HIS A 534 1.01 -4.80 5.50
CA HIS A 534 -0.25 -4.84 4.75
C HIS A 534 -0.43 -3.61 3.85
N ALA A 535 -0.73 -3.82 2.56
CA ALA A 535 -0.66 -2.75 1.55
C ALA A 535 -1.72 -1.65 1.72
N VAL A 536 -2.96 -2.00 2.11
CA VAL A 536 -4.03 -1.00 2.39
C VAL A 536 -3.68 -0.14 3.60
N ARG A 537 -3.41 -0.77 4.76
CA ARG A 537 -2.94 -0.09 5.98
C ARG A 537 -1.82 0.89 5.71
N ALA A 538 -0.78 0.42 5.01
CA ALA A 538 0.36 1.22 4.63
C ALA A 538 -0.04 2.43 3.78
N THR A 539 -0.80 2.26 2.70
CA THR A 539 -1.15 3.40 1.83
C THR A 539 -2.13 4.38 2.47
N TYR A 540 -3.03 3.93 3.34
CA TYR A 540 -3.88 4.81 4.14
C TYR A 540 -3.04 5.60 5.16
N ASN A 541 -2.05 4.96 5.78
CA ASN A 541 -1.06 5.63 6.64
C ASN A 541 -0.28 6.70 5.86
N TYR A 542 0.24 6.36 4.68
CA TYR A 542 1.06 7.27 3.89
C TYR A 542 0.24 8.45 3.35
N SER A 543 -1.01 8.21 2.97
CA SER A 543 -1.99 9.25 2.64
C SER A 543 -2.20 10.22 3.82
N ALA A 544 -2.44 9.71 5.02
CA ALA A 544 -2.59 10.52 6.22
C ALA A 544 -1.31 11.27 6.61
N MET A 545 -0.14 10.63 6.50
CA MET A 545 1.16 11.26 6.74
C MET A 545 1.42 12.40 5.75
N ALA A 546 1.11 12.22 4.46
CA ALA A 546 1.24 13.28 3.45
C ALA A 546 0.30 14.46 3.75
N ASP A 547 -0.92 14.17 4.19
CA ASP A 547 -1.88 15.17 4.64
C ASP A 547 -1.36 15.97 5.84
N VAL A 548 -0.86 15.31 6.89
CA VAL A 548 -0.27 15.96 8.07
C VAL A 548 0.99 16.75 7.71
N ALA A 549 1.85 16.21 6.86
CA ALA A 549 3.06 16.90 6.37
C ALA A 549 2.71 18.22 5.66
N ALA A 550 1.63 18.22 4.87
CA ALA A 550 1.14 19.39 4.15
C ALA A 550 0.45 20.41 5.09
N GLU A 551 -0.30 19.96 6.10
CA GLU A 551 -0.98 20.86 7.05
C GLU A 551 -0.05 21.50 8.07
N THR A 552 1.01 20.80 8.47
CA THR A 552 1.84 21.21 9.61
C THR A 552 3.20 21.75 9.21
N GLY A 553 3.66 21.49 7.98
CA GLY A 553 5.01 21.81 7.54
C GLY A 553 6.10 21.01 8.26
N ASP A 554 5.74 19.91 8.95
CA ASP A 554 6.69 19.07 9.69
C ASP A 554 7.63 18.34 8.71
N VAL A 555 8.89 18.80 8.69
CA VAL A 555 9.92 18.32 7.75
C VAL A 555 10.32 16.86 7.95
N ASP A 556 10.14 16.32 9.15
CA ASP A 556 10.44 14.91 9.44
C ASP A 556 9.34 14.02 8.84
N TYR A 557 8.07 14.45 8.91
CA TYR A 557 6.98 13.82 8.16
C TYR A 557 7.19 13.91 6.64
N GLN A 558 7.59 15.08 6.13
CA GLN A 558 7.85 15.25 4.70
C GLN A 558 8.98 14.32 4.21
N SER A 559 10.02 14.13 5.03
CA SER A 559 11.13 13.21 4.74
C SER A 559 10.67 11.75 4.70
N ALA A 560 9.92 11.30 5.70
CA ALA A 560 9.38 9.94 5.72
C ALA A 560 8.47 9.68 4.52
N VAL A 561 7.54 10.60 4.24
CA VAL A 561 6.62 10.51 3.10
C VAL A 561 7.36 10.44 1.77
N MET A 562 8.38 11.27 1.55
CA MET A 562 9.17 11.24 0.32
C MET A 562 9.97 9.94 0.18
N SER A 563 10.56 9.44 1.27
CA SER A 563 11.25 8.15 1.28
C SER A 563 10.32 6.98 0.99
N LEU A 564 9.15 6.95 1.62
CA LEU A 564 8.12 5.92 1.42
C LEU A 564 7.59 5.94 -0.02
N TRP A 565 7.36 7.13 -0.57
CA TRP A 565 7.03 7.31 -1.98
C TRP A 565 8.11 6.72 -2.89
N ASN A 566 9.37 7.11 -2.69
CA ASN A 566 10.48 6.64 -3.51
C ASN A 566 10.64 5.11 -3.43
N ASN A 567 10.63 4.54 -2.21
CA ASN A 567 10.71 3.10 -2.02
C ASN A 567 9.55 2.36 -2.72
N LEU A 568 8.32 2.80 -2.49
CA LEU A 568 7.13 2.16 -3.04
C LEU A 568 7.16 2.19 -4.57
N ILE A 569 7.38 3.36 -5.17
CA ILE A 569 7.30 3.55 -6.63
C ILE A 569 8.50 2.96 -7.38
N ASN A 570 9.70 3.02 -6.80
CA ASN A 570 10.92 2.60 -7.49
C ASN A 570 11.44 1.22 -7.06
N LYS A 571 10.73 0.52 -6.16
CA LYS A 571 11.11 -0.84 -5.73
C LYS A 571 9.95 -1.81 -5.57
N LYS A 572 8.70 -1.35 -5.38
CA LYS A 572 7.55 -2.22 -4.99
C LYS A 572 6.24 -1.95 -5.75
N TYR A 573 6.31 -1.25 -6.88
CA TYR A 573 5.15 -0.86 -7.68
C TYR A 573 5.06 -1.71 -8.95
N TYR A 574 3.92 -2.38 -9.16
CA TYR A 574 3.71 -3.21 -10.34
C TYR A 574 3.44 -2.37 -11.57
N PHE A 575 3.81 -2.87 -12.76
CA PHE A 575 3.61 -2.16 -14.02
C PHE A 575 2.16 -1.70 -14.20
N THR A 576 1.17 -2.52 -13.79
CA THR A 576 -0.28 -2.23 -13.84
C THR A 576 -0.75 -1.16 -12.86
N GLY A 577 0.14 -0.64 -12.02
CA GLY A 577 -0.16 0.29 -10.95
C GLY A 577 -0.72 -0.32 -9.67
N GLY A 578 -0.72 -1.65 -9.56
CA GLY A 578 -1.05 -2.37 -8.32
C GLY A 578 0.11 -2.40 -7.32
N ILE A 579 -0.19 -2.68 -6.05
CA ILE A 579 0.80 -2.84 -4.98
C ILE A 579 0.46 -3.99 -4.02
N GLY A 580 1.49 -4.56 -3.41
CA GLY A 580 1.40 -5.73 -2.54
C GLY A 580 1.67 -7.02 -3.30
N SER A 581 2.80 -7.66 -3.03
CA SER A 581 3.18 -8.93 -3.66
C SER A 581 2.43 -10.12 -3.07
N GLY A 582 1.88 -9.96 -1.85
CA GLY A 582 1.24 -11.04 -1.10
C GLY A 582 2.24 -12.06 -0.57
N GLU A 583 3.53 -11.76 -0.62
CA GLU A 583 4.53 -12.52 0.12
C GLU A 583 4.38 -12.27 1.61
N THR A 584 3.92 -11.07 2.00
CA THR A 584 3.36 -10.80 3.32
C THR A 584 1.83 -10.83 3.34
N SER A 585 1.23 -10.95 4.54
CA SER A 585 -0.22 -10.98 4.74
C SER A 585 -0.92 -9.80 4.06
N GLU A 586 -1.32 -9.99 2.79
CA GLU A 586 -1.93 -8.98 1.92
C GLU A 586 -1.01 -7.76 1.64
N GLY A 587 0.29 -7.96 1.79
CA GLY A 587 1.24 -6.85 1.94
C GLY A 587 2.40 -6.85 0.95
N PHE A 588 3.37 -5.97 1.24
CA PHE A 588 4.60 -5.80 0.48
C PHE A 588 5.59 -6.94 0.74
N GLY A 589 6.29 -7.38 -0.31
CA GLY A 589 7.49 -8.20 -0.18
C GLY A 589 8.76 -7.34 -0.06
N PRO A 590 9.94 -7.97 -0.11
CA PRO A 590 11.21 -7.25 -0.24
C PRO A 590 11.26 -6.37 -1.50
N ASN A 591 12.18 -5.40 -1.52
CA ASN A 591 12.45 -4.59 -2.70
C ASN A 591 12.68 -5.46 -3.94
N TYR A 592 12.06 -5.09 -5.06
CA TYR A 592 12.07 -5.79 -6.36
C TYR A 592 11.39 -7.18 -6.38
N SER A 593 10.78 -7.62 -5.28
CA SER A 593 10.00 -8.87 -5.26
C SER A 593 8.60 -8.66 -5.85
N LEU A 594 8.55 -8.62 -7.19
CA LEU A 594 7.36 -8.30 -7.98
C LEU A 594 6.92 -9.49 -8.84
N ARG A 595 6.53 -10.60 -8.16
CA ARG A 595 6.01 -11.80 -8.84
C ARG A 595 4.69 -11.53 -9.58
N ASN A 596 4.51 -12.13 -10.76
CA ASN A 596 3.29 -11.90 -11.56
C ASN A 596 2.01 -12.50 -10.95
N ASN A 597 2.14 -13.50 -10.07
CA ASN A 597 1.06 -13.98 -9.19
C ASN A 597 0.94 -13.08 -7.94
N ALA A 598 0.78 -11.78 -8.17
CA ALA A 598 0.78 -10.74 -7.14
C ALA A 598 -0.48 -10.76 -6.27
N TYR A 599 -0.47 -10.00 -5.16
CA TYR A 599 -1.70 -9.74 -4.40
C TYR A 599 -2.48 -8.59 -5.04
N CYS A 600 -1.88 -7.40 -5.13
CA CYS A 600 -2.45 -6.24 -5.81
C CYS A 600 -3.93 -6.05 -5.47
N GLU A 601 -4.24 -5.92 -4.19
CA GLU A 601 -5.62 -5.78 -3.73
C GLU A 601 -6.31 -4.59 -4.41
N SER A 602 -7.60 -4.71 -4.72
CA SER A 602 -8.36 -3.56 -5.25
C SER A 602 -8.39 -2.39 -4.26
N CYS A 603 -8.50 -2.64 -2.94
CA CYS A 603 -8.36 -1.60 -1.92
C CYS A 603 -6.97 -0.98 -1.87
N SER A 604 -5.89 -1.76 -2.09
CA SER A 604 -4.54 -1.20 -2.04
C SER A 604 -4.31 -0.27 -3.23
N SER A 605 -4.94 -0.56 -4.37
CA SER A 605 -4.97 0.33 -5.54
C SER A 605 -5.73 1.63 -5.26
N ALA A 606 -6.88 1.56 -4.55
CA ALA A 606 -7.60 2.75 -4.12
C ALA A 606 -6.78 3.60 -3.12
N GLY A 607 -6.21 2.96 -2.10
CA GLY A 607 -5.34 3.64 -1.13
C GLY A 607 -4.10 4.27 -1.76
N LEU A 608 -3.52 3.61 -2.76
CA LEU A 608 -2.40 4.15 -3.52
C LEU A 608 -2.79 5.40 -4.31
N ILE A 609 -3.97 5.41 -4.95
CA ILE A 609 -4.52 6.60 -5.62
C ILE A 609 -4.68 7.76 -4.63
N PHE A 610 -5.16 7.49 -3.40
CA PHE A 610 -5.26 8.53 -2.37
C PHE A 610 -3.88 9.09 -2.01
N PHE A 611 -2.89 8.23 -1.77
CA PHE A 611 -1.54 8.66 -1.45
C PHE A 611 -0.91 9.48 -2.58
N GLN A 612 -0.99 8.99 -3.82
CA GLN A 612 -0.53 9.69 -5.02
C GLN A 612 -1.22 11.06 -5.17
N TYR A 613 -2.53 11.12 -4.95
CA TYR A 613 -3.29 12.37 -4.96
C TYR A 613 -2.80 13.35 -3.88
N LYS A 614 -2.56 12.91 -2.64
CA LYS A 614 -2.04 13.77 -1.57
C LYS A 614 -0.64 14.30 -1.89
N MET A 615 0.20 13.49 -2.54
CA MET A 615 1.49 13.93 -3.02
C MET A 615 1.37 15.00 -4.12
N ASN A 616 0.39 14.87 -5.04
CA ASN A 616 0.11 15.92 -6.02
C ASN A 616 -0.30 17.23 -5.34
N LEU A 617 -1.18 17.17 -4.34
CA LEU A 617 -1.60 18.35 -3.57
C LEU A 617 -0.41 19.03 -2.86
N ALA A 618 0.48 18.25 -2.26
CA ALA A 618 1.60 18.79 -1.49
C ALA A 618 2.70 19.38 -2.39
N TYR A 619 3.08 18.69 -3.47
CA TYR A 619 4.29 19.01 -4.24
C TYR A 619 4.05 19.77 -5.55
N HIS A 620 2.79 19.82 -6.00
CA HIS A 620 2.36 20.49 -7.24
C HIS A 620 3.06 19.92 -8.48
N ASP A 621 3.32 18.61 -8.47
CA ASP A 621 4.05 17.91 -9.52
C ASP A 621 3.13 16.89 -10.20
N ALA A 622 3.13 16.90 -11.53
CA ALA A 622 2.25 16.07 -12.34
C ALA A 622 2.66 14.60 -12.34
N LYS A 623 3.90 14.27 -11.97
CA LYS A 623 4.35 12.87 -11.87
C LYS A 623 3.50 12.04 -10.91
N TYR A 624 2.94 12.68 -9.88
CA TYR A 624 2.02 12.04 -8.94
C TYR A 624 0.67 11.74 -9.60
N ALA A 625 0.20 12.63 -10.47
CA ALA A 625 -1.00 12.44 -11.29
C ALA A 625 -0.82 11.43 -12.41
N ASP A 626 0.38 11.33 -12.97
CA ASP A 626 0.72 10.28 -13.94
C ASP A 626 0.51 8.88 -13.36
N LEU A 627 0.87 8.68 -12.10
CA LEU A 627 0.78 7.38 -11.45
C LEU A 627 -0.64 7.05 -10.98
N TYR A 628 -1.42 8.01 -10.47
CA TYR A 628 -2.81 7.68 -10.15
C TYR A 628 -3.66 7.49 -11.41
N GLU A 629 -3.34 8.17 -12.52
CA GLU A 629 -3.91 7.84 -13.83
C GLU A 629 -3.60 6.38 -14.19
N GLU A 630 -2.33 5.97 -14.09
CA GLU A 630 -1.91 4.61 -14.42
C GLU A 630 -2.60 3.55 -13.56
N THR A 631 -2.58 3.70 -12.22
CA THR A 631 -3.26 2.77 -11.31
C THR A 631 -4.76 2.71 -11.59
N MET A 632 -5.39 3.86 -11.87
CA MET A 632 -6.82 3.96 -12.11
C MET A 632 -7.23 3.29 -13.42
N TYR A 633 -6.56 3.60 -14.53
CA TYR A 633 -6.91 3.06 -15.85
C TYR A 633 -6.60 1.56 -16.01
N ASN A 634 -5.79 0.97 -15.12
CA ASN A 634 -5.33 -0.40 -15.23
C ASN A 634 -5.78 -1.27 -14.05
N ALA A 635 -5.09 -1.21 -12.91
CA ALA A 635 -5.39 -2.05 -11.76
C ALA A 635 -6.82 -1.84 -11.22
N LEU A 636 -7.23 -0.58 -11.01
CA LEU A 636 -8.52 -0.31 -10.40
C LEU A 636 -9.69 -0.49 -11.38
N LEU A 637 -9.63 0.07 -12.61
CA LEU A 637 -10.69 -0.18 -13.61
C LEU A 637 -10.84 -1.68 -13.91
N GLY A 638 -9.74 -2.43 -13.89
CA GLY A 638 -9.71 -3.88 -14.14
C GLY A 638 -10.23 -4.73 -13.00
N SER A 639 -10.42 -4.14 -11.81
CA SER A 639 -10.97 -4.85 -10.67
C SER A 639 -12.40 -5.29 -10.92
N LEU A 640 -13.24 -4.49 -11.59
CA LEU A 640 -14.62 -4.86 -11.95
C LEU A 640 -14.69 -5.42 -13.38
N ASP A 641 -15.54 -6.42 -13.61
CA ASP A 641 -15.89 -6.81 -14.99
C ASP A 641 -16.60 -5.66 -15.72
N LEU A 642 -16.69 -5.74 -17.06
CA LEU A 642 -17.29 -4.70 -17.90
C LEU A 642 -18.76 -4.46 -17.54
N ASP A 643 -19.45 -5.50 -17.08
CA ASP A 643 -20.85 -5.46 -16.65
C ASP A 643 -21.06 -4.90 -15.23
N GLY A 644 -20.05 -4.85 -14.37
CA GLY A 644 -20.20 -4.42 -12.97
C GLY A 644 -20.96 -5.43 -12.11
N LYS A 645 -20.76 -6.73 -12.35
CA LYS A 645 -21.41 -7.84 -11.64
C LYS A 645 -20.44 -8.66 -10.79
N ASN A 646 -19.16 -8.64 -11.14
CA ASN A 646 -18.11 -9.37 -10.44
C ASN A 646 -16.87 -8.50 -10.27
N PHE A 647 -16.08 -8.78 -9.24
CA PHE A 647 -14.86 -8.03 -8.96
C PHE A 647 -13.68 -8.94 -8.59
N TYR A 648 -12.47 -8.41 -8.73
CA TYR A 648 -11.27 -9.01 -8.16
C TYR A 648 -11.00 -8.43 -6.78
N TYR A 649 -10.87 -9.29 -5.77
CA TYR A 649 -10.13 -8.88 -4.58
C TYR A 649 -8.64 -8.71 -4.92
N THR A 650 -8.06 -9.71 -5.59
CA THR A 650 -6.64 -9.81 -5.98
C THR A 650 -6.47 -9.51 -7.47
N ASN A 651 -5.60 -8.56 -7.87
CA ASN A 651 -5.38 -8.19 -9.28
C ASN A 651 -4.04 -8.69 -9.83
N ARG A 652 -3.96 -9.98 -10.15
CA ARG A 652 -2.72 -10.60 -10.67
C ARG A 652 -2.37 -10.11 -12.07
N LEU A 653 -1.07 -10.08 -12.37
CA LEU A 653 -0.53 -9.78 -13.71
C LEU A 653 -0.43 -11.04 -14.59
N SER A 654 -0.42 -12.21 -13.96
CA SER A 654 -0.68 -13.50 -14.57
C SER A 654 -1.89 -14.10 -13.88
N GLU A 655 -3.07 -13.98 -14.48
CA GLU A 655 -4.33 -14.41 -13.88
C GLU A 655 -4.88 -15.61 -14.60
N ALA A 656 -5.34 -16.57 -13.82
CA ALA A 656 -6.06 -17.74 -14.28
C ALA A 656 -7.16 -18.04 -13.26
N GLN A 657 -7.89 -17.03 -12.78
CA GLN A 657 -9.03 -17.18 -11.90
C GLN A 657 -10.11 -16.17 -12.32
N PRO A 658 -11.39 -16.55 -12.31
CA PRO A 658 -12.47 -15.62 -12.58
C PRO A 658 -12.57 -14.57 -11.47
N ARG A 659 -13.26 -13.46 -11.77
CA ARG A 659 -13.69 -12.50 -10.74
C ARG A 659 -14.71 -13.14 -9.81
N ASP A 660 -14.73 -12.70 -8.56
CA ASP A 660 -15.69 -13.12 -7.55
C ASP A 660 -16.99 -12.30 -7.66
N PRO A 661 -18.17 -12.92 -7.53
CA PRO A 661 -19.43 -12.17 -7.42
C PRO A 661 -19.49 -11.38 -6.10
N TRP A 662 -18.98 -11.98 -5.02
CA TRP A 662 -18.88 -11.39 -3.69
C TRP A 662 -17.74 -12.05 -2.91
N HIS A 663 -17.20 -11.37 -1.91
CA HIS A 663 -16.11 -11.87 -1.09
C HIS A 663 -16.47 -11.91 0.39
N VAL A 664 -15.90 -12.86 1.14
CA VAL A 664 -16.11 -13.03 2.59
C VAL A 664 -15.71 -11.77 3.39
N CYS A 665 -14.64 -11.10 2.98
CA CYS A 665 -14.23 -9.78 3.45
C CYS A 665 -14.52 -8.77 2.31
N PRO A 666 -15.68 -8.12 2.27
CA PRO A 666 -16.06 -7.26 1.14
C PRO A 666 -15.45 -5.85 1.24
N CYS A 667 -14.23 -5.68 1.78
CA CYS A 667 -13.58 -4.36 1.92
C CYS A 667 -13.46 -3.60 0.59
N CYS A 668 -13.30 -4.31 -0.53
CA CYS A 668 -13.16 -3.72 -1.86
C CYS A 668 -14.47 -3.18 -2.45
N VAL A 669 -15.62 -3.67 -1.99
CA VAL A 669 -16.88 -3.54 -2.76
C VAL A 669 -17.36 -2.09 -2.85
N GLY A 670 -17.28 -1.34 -1.74
CA GLY A 670 -17.58 0.10 -1.71
C GLY A 670 -16.36 0.95 -2.06
N ASN A 671 -15.15 0.44 -1.85
CA ASN A 671 -13.92 1.18 -2.12
C ASN A 671 -13.69 1.44 -3.63
N ILE A 672 -14.06 0.49 -4.49
CA ILE A 672 -13.95 0.62 -5.95
C ILE A 672 -14.83 1.76 -6.50
N PRO A 673 -16.18 1.75 -6.33
CA PRO A 673 -17.05 2.79 -6.86
C PRO A 673 -16.81 4.16 -6.24
N ARG A 674 -16.55 4.26 -4.92
CA ARG A 674 -16.25 5.57 -4.31
C ARG A 674 -15.01 6.21 -4.94
N THR A 675 -14.03 5.41 -5.31
CA THR A 675 -12.81 5.94 -5.95
C THR A 675 -13.07 6.27 -7.41
N LEU A 676 -13.61 5.34 -8.20
CA LEU A 676 -13.76 5.53 -9.66
C LEU A 676 -14.79 6.61 -10.04
N LEU A 677 -15.79 6.86 -9.19
CA LEU A 677 -16.83 7.87 -9.47
C LEU A 677 -16.46 9.27 -8.96
N MET A 678 -15.39 9.47 -8.20
CA MET A 678 -14.93 10.80 -7.78
C MET A 678 -14.17 11.57 -8.89
N VAL A 679 -14.66 11.47 -10.13
CA VAL A 679 -14.01 12.04 -11.34
C VAL A 679 -13.62 13.51 -11.16
N PRO A 680 -14.48 14.43 -10.64
CA PRO A 680 -14.07 15.81 -10.43
C PRO A 680 -12.85 15.98 -9.50
N THR A 681 -12.78 15.19 -8.41
CA THR A 681 -11.68 15.25 -7.43
C THR A 681 -10.34 14.88 -8.06
N TRP A 682 -10.33 13.88 -8.94
CA TRP A 682 -9.11 13.42 -9.61
C TRP A 682 -8.73 14.29 -10.81
N THR A 683 -9.72 14.95 -11.43
CA THR A 683 -9.55 15.71 -12.67
C THR A 683 -8.98 17.10 -12.41
N TYR A 684 -9.41 17.76 -11.34
CA TYR A 684 -9.00 19.12 -11.03
C TYR A 684 -8.55 19.28 -9.59
N VAL A 685 -7.52 20.09 -9.41
CA VAL A 685 -7.12 20.70 -8.13
C VAL A 685 -6.90 22.18 -8.37
N THR A 686 -6.94 22.99 -7.32
CA THR A 686 -6.86 24.45 -7.45
C THR A 686 -5.82 25.05 -6.52
N ASP A 687 -5.40 26.27 -6.82
CA ASP A 687 -4.71 27.13 -5.89
C ASP A 687 -5.27 28.56 -6.04
N PRO A 688 -4.81 29.55 -5.26
CA PRO A 688 -5.27 30.93 -5.43
C PRO A 688 -5.00 31.53 -6.83
N LYS A 689 -4.11 30.93 -7.64
CA LYS A 689 -3.74 31.40 -8.99
C LYS A 689 -4.59 30.78 -10.10
N GLY A 690 -5.17 29.59 -9.89
CA GLY A 690 -6.00 28.95 -10.91
C GLY A 690 -6.28 27.46 -10.72
N ILE A 691 -6.37 26.75 -11.85
CA ILE A 691 -6.84 25.36 -11.95
C ILE A 691 -5.75 24.48 -12.56
N TYR A 692 -5.48 23.33 -11.95
CA TYR A 692 -4.65 22.27 -12.51
C TYR A 692 -5.55 21.20 -13.13
N VAL A 693 -5.26 20.83 -14.38
CA VAL A 693 -5.95 19.78 -15.13
C VAL A 693 -5.10 18.53 -15.07
N ASN A 694 -5.51 17.59 -14.21
CA ASN A 694 -4.76 16.37 -13.97
C ASN A 694 -5.29 15.16 -14.73
N MET A 695 -6.58 15.05 -15.02
CA MET A 695 -7.12 13.92 -15.80
C MET A 695 -7.74 14.39 -17.12
N TYR A 696 -7.60 13.55 -18.14
CA TYR A 696 -8.21 13.77 -19.45
C TYR A 696 -9.41 12.85 -19.62
N ILE A 697 -10.55 13.30 -19.09
CA ILE A 697 -11.82 12.58 -19.13
C ILE A 697 -12.85 13.51 -19.75
N GLY A 698 -13.43 13.11 -20.88
CA GLY A 698 -14.54 13.83 -21.50
C GLY A 698 -15.68 14.01 -20.50
N SER A 699 -15.90 15.25 -20.08
CA SER A 699 -16.76 15.58 -18.94
C SER A 699 -17.13 17.06 -18.92
N THR A 700 -18.20 17.38 -18.20
CA THR A 700 -18.56 18.76 -17.83
C THR A 700 -18.59 18.86 -16.31
N ILE A 701 -17.71 19.69 -15.75
CA ILE A 701 -17.48 19.83 -14.30
C ILE A 701 -17.44 21.31 -13.94
N ASN A 702 -18.16 21.71 -12.89
CA ASN A 702 -18.05 23.06 -12.33
C ASN A 702 -17.00 23.08 -11.22
N VAL A 703 -15.96 23.90 -11.40
CA VAL A 703 -14.91 24.16 -10.43
C VAL A 703 -15.21 25.51 -9.76
N GLU A 704 -15.54 25.47 -8.48
CA GLU A 704 -16.00 26.65 -7.73
C GLU A 704 -14.82 27.52 -7.26
N ARG A 705 -15.09 28.83 -7.11
CA ARG A 705 -14.19 29.80 -6.46
C ARG A 705 -12.80 29.98 -7.08
N VAL A 706 -12.59 29.61 -8.34
CA VAL A 706 -11.33 29.85 -9.06
C VAL A 706 -11.11 31.35 -9.26
N ALA A 707 -10.08 31.91 -8.63
CA ALA A 707 -9.83 33.36 -8.62
C ALA A 707 -11.10 34.19 -8.28
N GLY A 708 -11.97 33.65 -7.43
CA GLY A 708 -13.24 34.28 -7.02
C GLY A 708 -14.41 34.12 -7.99
N THR A 709 -14.32 33.24 -9.00
CA THR A 709 -15.45 32.91 -9.89
C THR A 709 -15.60 31.40 -10.07
N ASP A 710 -16.84 30.94 -10.29
CA ASP A 710 -17.09 29.54 -10.65
C ASP A 710 -16.79 29.34 -12.14
N VAL A 711 -16.17 28.21 -12.48
CA VAL A 711 -15.72 27.91 -13.83
C VAL A 711 -16.24 26.55 -14.25
N GLU A 712 -17.11 26.52 -15.26
CA GLU A 712 -17.48 25.27 -15.91
C GLU A 712 -16.38 24.86 -16.89
N MET A 713 -15.80 23.69 -16.66
CA MET A 713 -14.77 23.08 -17.48
C MET A 713 -15.40 21.95 -18.30
N VAL A 714 -15.38 22.08 -19.63
CA VAL A 714 -15.92 21.09 -20.57
C VAL A 714 -14.77 20.44 -21.34
N GLN A 715 -14.45 19.19 -21.02
CA GLN A 715 -13.50 18.40 -21.81
C GLN A 715 -14.23 17.57 -22.86
N LYS A 716 -13.75 17.61 -24.10
CA LYS A 716 -14.14 16.72 -25.20
C LYS A 716 -12.91 15.96 -25.68
N THR A 717 -12.93 14.64 -25.54
CA THR A 717 -11.80 13.78 -25.91
C THR A 717 -12.21 12.31 -26.01
N ASN A 718 -11.56 11.59 -26.93
CA ASN A 718 -11.58 10.13 -27.04
C ASN A 718 -10.48 9.45 -26.20
N TYR A 719 -9.71 10.21 -25.41
CA TYR A 719 -8.73 9.65 -24.48
C TYR A 719 -9.40 8.57 -23.60
N PRO A 720 -8.78 7.40 -23.40
CA PRO A 720 -7.38 7.06 -23.66
C PRO A 720 -7.07 6.46 -25.05
N TRP A 721 -8.02 6.46 -25.98
CA TRP A 721 -7.84 5.86 -27.31
C TRP A 721 -7.07 6.76 -28.28
N GLU A 722 -7.19 8.07 -28.08
CA GLU A 722 -6.55 9.11 -28.88
C GLU A 722 -5.98 10.20 -27.96
N GLY A 723 -4.95 10.90 -28.43
CA GLY A 723 -4.26 11.93 -27.65
C GLY A 723 -4.90 13.31 -27.72
N ALA A 724 -5.89 13.53 -28.60
CA ALA A 724 -6.50 14.84 -28.81
C ALA A 724 -7.49 15.19 -27.68
N VAL A 725 -7.30 16.36 -27.07
CA VAL A 725 -8.14 16.89 -25.99
C VAL A 725 -8.52 18.34 -26.31
N GLY A 726 -9.82 18.61 -26.29
CA GLY A 726 -10.36 19.97 -26.29
C GLY A 726 -10.96 20.31 -24.92
N ILE A 727 -10.54 21.43 -24.33
CA ILE A 727 -11.06 21.93 -23.05
C ILE A 727 -11.69 23.30 -23.30
N THR A 728 -12.98 23.44 -23.04
CA THR A 728 -13.67 24.73 -23.06
C THR A 728 -13.74 25.26 -21.63
N VAL A 729 -13.33 26.52 -21.45
CA VAL A 729 -13.27 27.19 -20.16
C VAL A 729 -14.40 28.21 -20.10
N ASN A 730 -15.35 28.00 -19.20
CA ASN A 730 -16.56 28.81 -19.06
C ASN A 730 -16.63 29.47 -17.68
N PRO A 731 -15.85 30.52 -17.41
CA PRO A 731 -15.97 31.25 -16.16
C PRO A 731 -17.30 32.02 -16.13
N LYS A 732 -17.96 32.01 -14.97
CA LYS A 732 -19.22 32.74 -14.76
C LYS A 732 -19.05 34.25 -14.95
N VAL A 733 -17.88 34.76 -14.57
CA VAL A 733 -17.43 36.14 -14.81
C VAL A 733 -16.05 36.11 -15.45
N SER A 734 -15.85 36.89 -16.52
CA SER A 734 -14.53 37.01 -17.17
C SER A 734 -13.47 37.40 -16.15
N LYS A 735 -12.39 36.61 -16.02
CA LYS A 735 -11.39 36.76 -14.97
C LYS A 735 -10.01 36.30 -15.44
N GLU A 736 -8.95 36.93 -14.94
CA GLU A 736 -7.59 36.42 -15.10
C GLU A 736 -7.32 35.30 -14.10
N PHE A 737 -6.87 34.16 -14.60
CA PHE A 737 -6.32 33.04 -13.82
C PHE A 737 -5.48 32.14 -14.73
N THR A 738 -4.74 31.22 -14.12
CA THR A 738 -3.92 30.24 -14.84
C THR A 738 -4.65 28.91 -14.98
N VAL A 739 -4.61 28.31 -16.16
CA VAL A 739 -4.94 26.88 -16.34
C VAL A 739 -3.64 26.12 -16.54
N TYR A 740 -3.30 25.24 -15.60
CA TYR A 740 -2.13 24.37 -15.67
C TYR A 740 -2.55 23.05 -16.30
N VAL A 741 -2.12 22.78 -17.54
CA VAL A 741 -2.45 21.51 -18.24
C VAL A 741 -1.32 20.50 -18.06
N ARG A 742 -1.64 19.29 -17.57
CA ARG A 742 -0.65 18.23 -17.39
C ARG A 742 -0.09 17.74 -18.71
N VAL A 743 1.21 17.55 -18.80
CA VAL A 743 1.86 16.82 -19.89
C VAL A 743 2.29 15.46 -19.35
N PRO A 744 1.60 14.36 -19.72
CA PRO A 744 1.83 13.08 -19.07
C PRO A 744 3.26 12.56 -19.25
N ASN A 745 3.82 12.00 -18.17
CA ASN A 745 5.04 11.20 -18.20
C ASN A 745 4.73 9.73 -17.91
N ARG A 746 5.37 8.83 -18.66
CA ARG A 746 5.14 7.37 -18.60
C ARG A 746 6.34 6.61 -18.02
N THR A 747 7.38 7.31 -17.59
CA THR A 747 8.59 6.76 -16.98
C THR A 747 8.81 7.30 -15.56
N THR A 748 7.73 7.59 -14.84
CA THR A 748 7.80 8.09 -13.44
C THR A 748 8.39 7.07 -12.48
N SER A 749 8.09 5.78 -12.67
CA SER A 749 8.77 4.69 -11.97
C SER A 749 10.05 4.31 -12.71
N GLU A 750 11.15 4.22 -11.97
CA GLU A 750 12.46 3.77 -12.48
C GLU A 750 12.52 2.26 -12.76
N LEU A 751 11.48 1.50 -12.36
CA LEU A 751 11.43 0.04 -12.51
C LEU A 751 11.21 -0.44 -13.94
N TYR A 752 10.75 0.43 -14.85
CA TYR A 752 10.29 0.02 -16.17
C TYR A 752 10.83 0.97 -17.24
N THR A 753 11.58 0.40 -18.19
CA THR A 753 12.21 1.15 -19.28
C THR A 753 11.50 0.85 -20.60
N PRO A 754 11.01 1.88 -21.32
CA PRO A 754 10.45 1.69 -22.66
C PRO A 754 11.55 1.47 -23.71
N ASP A 755 11.20 0.81 -24.81
CA ASP A 755 12.05 0.66 -25.98
C ASP A 755 12.26 1.97 -26.77
N LYS A 756 11.35 2.93 -26.62
CA LYS A 756 11.41 4.27 -27.22
C LYS A 756 10.74 5.32 -26.35
N GLU A 757 11.19 6.56 -26.46
CA GLU A 757 10.62 7.68 -25.72
C GLU A 757 9.36 8.23 -26.40
N VAL A 758 8.27 8.38 -25.64
CA VAL A 758 7.00 8.99 -26.07
C VAL A 758 6.61 10.01 -25.00
N LYS A 759 6.88 11.30 -25.26
CA LYS A 759 6.70 12.39 -24.30
C LYS A 759 6.30 13.71 -24.97
N GLY A 760 5.88 14.68 -24.16
CA GLY A 760 5.56 16.03 -24.62
C GLY A 760 4.16 16.15 -25.23
N LEU A 761 3.95 17.20 -26.03
CA LEU A 761 2.71 17.45 -26.77
C LEU A 761 3.06 17.63 -28.25
N LYS A 762 2.24 17.08 -29.15
CA LYS A 762 2.34 17.35 -30.60
C LYS A 762 1.97 18.79 -30.90
N TYR A 763 0.94 19.31 -30.24
CA TYR A 763 0.59 20.73 -30.26
C TYR A 763 -0.12 21.15 -28.97
N LEU A 764 -0.09 22.45 -28.71
CA LEU A 764 -0.92 23.13 -27.73
C LEU A 764 -1.39 24.47 -28.33
N LYS A 765 -2.70 24.71 -28.31
CA LYS A 765 -3.33 25.91 -28.85
C LYS A 765 -4.34 26.48 -27.86
N VAL A 766 -4.48 27.80 -27.88
CA VAL A 766 -5.54 28.52 -27.18
C VAL A 766 -6.29 29.37 -28.20
N ASN A 767 -7.60 29.15 -28.34
CA ASN A 767 -8.45 29.78 -29.35
C ASN A 767 -7.87 29.66 -30.78
N GLY A 768 -7.39 28.47 -31.13
CA GLY A 768 -6.77 28.18 -32.43
C GLY A 768 -5.34 28.69 -32.62
N LYS A 769 -4.81 29.51 -31.70
CA LYS A 769 -3.44 30.05 -31.79
C LYS A 769 -2.46 29.16 -31.03
N PRO A 770 -1.34 28.73 -31.64
CA PRO A 770 -0.29 27.98 -30.95
C PRO A 770 0.25 28.73 -29.73
N VAL A 771 0.59 28.00 -28.66
CA VAL A 771 1.21 28.53 -27.44
C VAL A 771 2.57 27.84 -27.22
N PRO A 772 3.62 28.56 -26.80
CA PRO A 772 4.88 27.95 -26.39
C PRO A 772 4.69 26.91 -25.28
N VAL A 773 5.37 25.78 -25.41
CA VAL A 773 5.31 24.69 -24.43
C VAL A 773 6.54 24.76 -23.52
N THR A 774 6.37 25.34 -22.35
CA THR A 774 7.34 25.27 -21.25
C THR A 774 6.74 24.38 -20.17
N ILE A 775 7.38 23.23 -19.92
CA ILE A 775 6.89 22.24 -18.97
C ILE A 775 7.63 22.43 -17.65
N GLU A 776 6.90 22.77 -16.60
CA GLU A 776 7.41 22.88 -15.24
C GLU A 776 6.69 21.89 -14.35
N LYS A 777 7.43 20.97 -13.71
CA LYS A 777 6.87 19.88 -12.91
C LYS A 777 5.73 19.12 -13.61
N GLY A 778 5.86 18.91 -14.91
CA GLY A 778 4.87 18.21 -15.73
C GLY A 778 3.62 19.02 -16.11
N TYR A 779 3.57 20.34 -15.90
CA TYR A 779 2.47 21.20 -16.36
C TYR A 779 2.93 22.29 -17.32
N VAL A 780 2.03 22.69 -18.23
CA VAL A 780 2.14 23.95 -18.99
C VAL A 780 1.16 24.97 -18.40
N ALA A 781 1.67 26.12 -17.98
CA ALA A 781 0.89 27.19 -17.38
C ALA A 781 0.29 28.13 -18.44
N LEU A 782 -1.05 28.19 -18.53
CA LEU A 782 -1.77 29.07 -19.45
C LEU A 782 -2.43 30.22 -18.68
N LYS A 783 -1.68 31.30 -18.45
CA LYS A 783 -2.16 32.50 -17.77
C LYS A 783 -2.81 33.47 -18.76
N ARG A 784 -4.07 33.82 -18.55
CA ARG A 784 -4.80 34.81 -19.36
C ARG A 784 -6.09 35.26 -18.68
N THR A 785 -6.72 36.31 -19.21
CA THR A 785 -8.14 36.58 -18.97
C THR A 785 -8.98 35.58 -19.77
N TRP A 786 -9.69 34.72 -19.04
CA TRP A 786 -10.62 33.74 -19.60
C TRP A 786 -12.02 34.32 -19.65
N LYS A 787 -12.71 34.08 -20.76
CA LYS A 787 -14.14 34.37 -20.97
C LYS A 787 -14.87 33.11 -21.43
N LYS A 788 -16.19 33.09 -21.26
CA LYS A 788 -17.03 31.97 -21.70
C LYS A 788 -16.75 31.60 -23.15
N GLY A 789 -16.54 30.30 -23.40
CA GLY A 789 -16.28 29.74 -24.71
C GLY A 789 -14.82 29.73 -25.15
N ASP A 790 -13.90 30.25 -24.33
CA ASP A 790 -12.46 30.10 -24.60
C ASP A 790 -12.06 28.62 -24.63
N LYS A 791 -11.18 28.25 -25.56
CA LYS A 791 -10.83 26.85 -25.85
C LYS A 791 -9.33 26.62 -25.75
N ILE A 792 -8.94 25.57 -25.04
CA ILE A 792 -7.61 24.97 -25.05
C ILE A 792 -7.69 23.70 -25.89
N GLU A 793 -6.73 23.51 -26.79
CA GLU A 793 -6.62 22.30 -27.61
C GLU A 793 -5.21 21.76 -27.51
N LEU A 794 -5.07 20.49 -27.14
CA LEU A 794 -3.78 19.80 -27.06
C LEU A 794 -3.87 18.42 -27.68
N GLU A 795 -2.74 17.90 -28.16
CA GLU A 795 -2.63 16.51 -28.60
C GLU A 795 -1.39 15.85 -28.00
N MET A 796 -1.60 14.78 -27.24
CA MET A 796 -0.54 13.94 -26.70
C MET A 796 -0.07 12.93 -27.77
N PRO A 797 1.23 12.64 -27.88
CA PRO A 797 1.69 11.54 -28.72
C PRO A 797 1.21 10.19 -28.16
N MET A 798 0.66 9.34 -29.02
CA MET A 798 0.11 8.03 -28.67
C MET A 798 0.70 6.97 -29.58
N GLU A 799 1.53 6.10 -29.02
CA GLU A 799 2.22 5.04 -29.76
C GLU A 799 2.29 3.75 -28.93
N VAL A 800 2.36 2.61 -29.61
CA VAL A 800 2.65 1.33 -28.95
C VAL A 800 4.10 1.34 -28.49
N GLN A 801 4.32 1.01 -27.22
CA GLN A 801 5.62 0.87 -26.59
C GLN A 801 5.79 -0.53 -26.01
N LYS A 802 7.02 -1.03 -26.04
CA LYS A 802 7.46 -2.25 -25.35
C LYS A 802 8.24 -1.85 -24.10
N PHE A 803 7.93 -2.44 -22.96
CA PHE A 803 8.61 -2.17 -21.71
C PHE A 803 9.37 -3.38 -21.21
N ARG A 804 10.58 -3.15 -20.70
CA ARG A 804 11.35 -4.11 -19.91
C ARG A 804 11.36 -3.68 -18.45
N ALA A 805 11.29 -4.67 -17.56
CA ALA A 805 11.47 -4.46 -16.13
C ALA A 805 12.96 -4.39 -15.78
N ASP A 806 13.29 -3.71 -14.69
CA ASP A 806 14.60 -3.76 -14.06
C ASP A 806 15.04 -5.22 -13.79
N ASP A 807 16.29 -5.56 -14.07
CA ASP A 807 16.83 -6.93 -13.96
C ASP A 807 16.81 -7.50 -12.53
N ARG A 808 16.65 -6.65 -11.50
CA ARG A 808 16.45 -7.09 -10.11
C ARG A 808 15.07 -7.72 -9.92
N ILE A 809 14.10 -7.43 -10.79
CA ILE A 809 12.79 -8.08 -10.79
C ILE A 809 12.90 -9.42 -11.51
N GLU A 810 13.27 -10.46 -10.76
CA GLU A 810 13.58 -11.78 -11.31
C GLU A 810 12.43 -12.39 -12.13
N ALA A 811 11.19 -12.13 -11.72
CA ALA A 811 9.98 -12.67 -12.37
C ALA A 811 9.81 -12.20 -13.83
N ASN A 812 10.46 -11.10 -14.22
CA ASN A 812 10.28 -10.44 -15.52
C ASN A 812 11.53 -10.42 -16.40
N ARG A 813 12.63 -11.08 -16.00
CA ARG A 813 13.80 -11.27 -16.85
C ARG A 813 13.41 -11.99 -18.15
N GLY A 814 13.87 -11.48 -19.29
CA GLY A 814 13.54 -12.04 -20.61
C GLY A 814 12.06 -11.91 -21.00
N ARG A 815 11.34 -10.95 -20.41
CA ARG A 815 9.93 -10.66 -20.73
C ARG A 815 9.74 -9.22 -21.14
N VAL A 816 8.66 -8.98 -21.87
CA VAL A 816 8.22 -7.67 -22.35
C VAL A 816 6.76 -7.43 -22.00
N ALA A 817 6.40 -6.19 -21.65
CA ALA A 817 5.04 -5.73 -21.49
C ALA A 817 4.69 -4.69 -22.57
N LEU A 818 3.41 -4.58 -22.92
CA LEU A 818 2.93 -3.68 -23.97
C LEU A 818 2.11 -2.53 -23.35
N ARG A 819 2.29 -1.32 -23.88
CA ARG A 819 1.55 -0.12 -23.47
C ARG A 819 1.12 0.69 -24.70
N PHE A 820 -0.02 1.37 -24.59
CA PHE A 820 -0.45 2.44 -25.50
C PHE A 820 -1.10 3.56 -24.67
N GLY A 821 -0.48 4.75 -24.65
CA GLY A 821 -0.93 5.85 -23.79
C GLY A 821 -0.91 5.46 -22.30
N PRO A 822 -2.00 5.68 -21.53
CA PRO A 822 -2.09 5.23 -20.13
C PRO A 822 -2.46 3.74 -19.99
N LEU A 823 -2.78 3.05 -21.10
CA LEU A 823 -3.29 1.68 -21.05
C LEU A 823 -2.16 0.67 -21.17
N ILE A 824 -2.15 -0.26 -20.23
CA ILE A 824 -1.31 -1.46 -20.25
C ILE A 824 -2.10 -2.58 -20.86
N TYR A 825 -1.45 -3.41 -21.66
CA TYR A 825 -2.08 -4.47 -22.41
C TYR A 825 -1.72 -5.84 -21.83
N ASN A 826 -2.58 -6.81 -22.07
CA ASN A 826 -2.35 -8.22 -21.76
C ASN A 826 -2.78 -9.11 -22.93
N VAL A 827 -2.33 -10.36 -22.90
CA VAL A 827 -2.76 -11.43 -23.82
C VAL A 827 -3.62 -12.42 -23.05
N GLU A 828 -4.65 -12.97 -23.69
CA GLU A 828 -5.54 -13.97 -23.08
C GLU A 828 -5.65 -15.24 -23.92
N THR A 829 -5.88 -16.38 -23.28
CA THR A 829 -6.22 -17.63 -23.98
C THR A 829 -7.59 -17.58 -24.64
N ALA A 830 -8.46 -16.64 -24.25
CA ALA A 830 -9.75 -16.38 -24.89
C ALA A 830 -9.63 -16.01 -26.38
N ASP A 831 -8.44 -15.57 -26.81
CA ASP A 831 -8.15 -15.22 -28.20
C ASP A 831 -7.70 -16.42 -29.04
N GLY A 832 -7.77 -17.65 -28.51
CA GLY A 832 -7.31 -18.86 -29.18
C GLY A 832 -5.79 -18.97 -29.34
N GLN A 833 -5.05 -18.11 -28.63
CA GLN A 833 -3.58 -18.03 -28.66
C GLN A 833 -2.94 -18.77 -27.48
N ASP A 834 -1.75 -19.35 -27.70
CA ASP A 834 -0.91 -19.88 -26.62
C ASP A 834 -0.06 -18.77 -26.01
N ILE A 835 -0.53 -18.22 -24.89
CA ILE A 835 0.12 -17.10 -24.19
C ILE A 835 1.47 -17.45 -23.53
N ASN A 836 1.90 -18.72 -23.58
CA ASN A 836 3.20 -19.14 -23.04
C ASN A 836 4.34 -19.07 -24.06
N LYS A 837 4.05 -18.79 -25.34
CA LYS A 837 5.03 -18.58 -26.41
C LYS A 837 5.77 -17.26 -26.25
N ALA A 838 6.91 -17.14 -26.91
CA ALA A 838 7.59 -15.86 -27.02
C ALA A 838 6.96 -14.99 -28.12
N ILE A 839 6.91 -13.67 -27.88
CA ILE A 839 6.54 -12.69 -28.91
C ILE A 839 7.74 -12.43 -29.83
N ASP A 840 7.49 -12.32 -31.15
CA ASP A 840 8.52 -11.84 -32.09
C ASP A 840 8.57 -10.31 -32.06
N THR A 841 9.40 -9.76 -31.16
CA THR A 841 9.51 -8.30 -30.96
C THR A 841 10.18 -7.56 -32.11
N LYS A 842 10.71 -8.27 -33.12
CA LYS A 842 11.27 -7.71 -34.36
C LYS A 842 10.18 -7.43 -35.41
N LYS A 843 9.01 -8.06 -35.28
CA LYS A 843 7.85 -7.76 -36.14
C LYS A 843 7.13 -6.50 -35.65
N PRO A 844 6.57 -5.70 -36.58
CA PRO A 844 5.85 -4.49 -36.20
C PRO A 844 4.57 -4.85 -35.41
N LEU A 845 4.30 -4.06 -34.38
CA LEU A 845 3.03 -4.07 -33.67
C LEU A 845 2.09 -3.04 -34.31
N ALA A 846 0.83 -3.40 -34.50
CA ALA A 846 -0.19 -2.53 -35.08
C ALA A 846 -1.39 -2.39 -34.14
N ILE A 847 -2.03 -1.23 -34.16
CA ILE A 847 -3.29 -1.00 -33.44
C ILE A 847 -4.48 -1.23 -34.36
N GLU A 848 -5.59 -1.72 -33.80
CA GLU A 848 -6.87 -1.88 -34.52
C GLU A 848 -8.01 -1.54 -33.57
N TRP A 849 -8.96 -0.71 -34.02
CA TRP A 849 -10.21 -0.49 -33.30
C TRP A 849 -11.23 -1.58 -33.65
N ARG A 850 -11.94 -2.09 -32.65
CA ARG A 850 -12.99 -3.11 -32.81
C ARG A 850 -14.27 -2.70 -32.09
N ASP A 851 -15.27 -2.25 -32.83
CA ASP A 851 -16.53 -1.71 -32.26
C ASP A 851 -17.33 -2.74 -31.44
N ASN A 852 -17.48 -3.96 -31.95
CA ASN A 852 -18.32 -5.01 -31.34
C ASN A 852 -17.52 -6.00 -30.48
N PHE A 853 -16.35 -5.59 -30.00
CA PHE A 853 -15.47 -6.41 -29.19
C PHE A 853 -15.24 -5.72 -27.85
N LEU A 854 -15.67 -6.37 -26.75
CA LEU A 854 -15.52 -5.83 -25.38
C LEU A 854 -16.03 -4.38 -25.24
N ARG A 855 -17.18 -4.08 -25.87
CA ARG A 855 -17.86 -2.76 -25.88
C ARG A 855 -17.10 -1.63 -26.63
N GLY A 856 -16.27 -1.97 -27.59
CA GLY A 856 -15.48 -1.03 -28.38
C GLY A 856 -14.09 -0.88 -27.79
N MET A 857 -13.09 -1.47 -28.44
CA MET A 857 -11.75 -1.60 -27.88
C MET A 857 -10.67 -1.36 -28.92
N LEU A 858 -9.62 -0.64 -28.52
CA LEU A 858 -8.36 -0.60 -29.26
C LEU A 858 -7.51 -1.81 -28.85
N VAL A 859 -7.15 -2.66 -29.81
CA VAL A 859 -6.33 -3.86 -29.60
C VAL A 859 -4.94 -3.67 -30.22
N ILE A 860 -3.94 -4.37 -29.69
CA ILE A 860 -2.61 -4.46 -30.31
C ILE A 860 -2.49 -5.82 -31.00
N LYS A 861 -2.10 -5.81 -32.27
CA LYS A 861 -1.80 -7.00 -33.08
C LYS A 861 -0.30 -7.16 -33.27
N GLY A 862 0.15 -8.40 -33.29
CA GLY A 862 1.54 -8.77 -33.58
C GLY A 862 1.65 -10.21 -34.06
N GLN A 863 2.82 -10.80 -33.89
CA GLN A 863 3.08 -12.21 -34.16
C GLN A 863 3.80 -12.86 -32.98
N TRP A 864 3.42 -14.10 -32.68
CA TRP A 864 4.20 -15.00 -31.86
C TRP A 864 5.44 -15.48 -32.64
N GLU A 865 6.41 -16.05 -31.94
CA GLU A 865 7.69 -16.50 -32.51
C GLU A 865 7.56 -17.55 -33.63
N ASP A 866 6.46 -18.29 -33.66
CA ASP A 866 6.13 -19.30 -34.68
C ASP A 866 5.34 -18.73 -35.87
N GLY A 867 5.13 -17.41 -35.89
CA GLY A 867 4.37 -16.71 -36.93
C GLY A 867 2.85 -16.68 -36.71
N SER A 868 2.32 -17.34 -35.67
CA SER A 868 0.89 -17.26 -35.35
C SER A 868 0.50 -15.83 -34.89
N PRO A 869 -0.73 -15.38 -35.16
CA PRO A 869 -1.15 -14.02 -34.82
C PRO A 869 -1.23 -13.82 -33.30
N LEU A 870 -0.73 -12.69 -32.82
CA LEU A 870 -0.86 -12.23 -31.45
C LEU A 870 -1.95 -11.15 -31.37
N LEU A 871 -2.83 -11.26 -30.38
CA LEU A 871 -3.79 -10.22 -30.02
C LEU A 871 -3.64 -9.88 -28.53
N ALA A 872 -3.39 -8.60 -28.26
CA ALA A 872 -3.39 -8.07 -26.91
C ALA A 872 -4.51 -7.03 -26.73
N ILE A 873 -5.14 -7.05 -25.56
CA ILE A 873 -6.24 -6.15 -25.17
C ILE A 873 -5.83 -5.31 -23.96
N PRO A 874 -6.48 -4.16 -23.69
CA PRO A 874 -6.24 -3.42 -22.45
C PRO A 874 -6.48 -4.28 -21.21
N ASN A 875 -5.54 -4.24 -20.27
CA ASN A 875 -5.50 -5.10 -19.08
C ASN A 875 -6.75 -4.95 -18.19
N TYR A 876 -7.40 -3.79 -18.19
CA TYR A 876 -8.64 -3.61 -17.44
C TYR A 876 -9.79 -4.48 -18.00
N ALA A 877 -9.74 -4.85 -19.29
CA ALA A 877 -10.78 -5.61 -19.97
C ALA A 877 -10.56 -7.14 -19.88
N ARG A 878 -9.49 -7.58 -19.22
CA ARG A 878 -9.19 -9.01 -19.05
C ARG A 878 -10.32 -9.78 -18.37
N THR A 879 -10.40 -11.07 -18.66
CA THR A 879 -11.27 -12.08 -18.06
C THR A 879 -12.77 -11.76 -18.16
N ASN A 880 -13.16 -11.08 -19.24
CA ASN A 880 -14.57 -10.75 -19.56
C ASN A 880 -15.22 -11.70 -20.59
N ARG A 881 -14.51 -12.74 -21.05
CA ARG A 881 -14.90 -13.59 -22.20
C ARG A 881 -14.96 -15.08 -21.87
N ILE A 882 -15.42 -15.42 -20.67
CA ILE A 882 -15.47 -16.81 -20.18
C ILE A 882 -16.30 -17.65 -21.17
N ASP A 883 -15.78 -18.80 -21.62
CA ASP A 883 -16.25 -19.64 -22.76
C ASP A 883 -17.67 -20.23 -22.65
N GLY A 884 -18.70 -19.45 -22.32
CA GLY A 884 -20.11 -19.85 -22.32
C GLY A 884 -20.48 -20.95 -21.31
N LYS A 885 -19.51 -21.64 -20.72
CA LYS A 885 -19.66 -22.33 -19.43
C LYS A 885 -19.70 -21.27 -18.37
N VAL A 886 -20.87 -20.63 -18.26
CA VAL A 886 -21.30 -19.91 -17.06
C VAL A 886 -20.77 -20.74 -15.89
N PRO A 887 -19.91 -20.19 -15.01
CA PRO A 887 -19.69 -20.84 -13.74
C PRO A 887 -21.10 -21.05 -13.23
N ALA A 888 -21.50 -22.31 -12.97
CA ALA A 888 -22.81 -22.55 -12.41
C ALA A 888 -22.99 -21.49 -11.34
N ALA A 889 -24.08 -20.73 -11.39
CA ALA A 889 -24.50 -20.00 -10.22
C ALA A 889 -24.80 -21.08 -9.19
N THR A 890 -23.73 -21.62 -8.58
CA THR A 890 -23.80 -22.05 -7.23
C THR A 890 -24.23 -20.78 -6.54
N THR A 891 -25.53 -20.73 -6.24
CA THR A 891 -25.94 -20.36 -4.90
C THR A 891 -24.79 -20.80 -4.02
N THR A 892 -24.02 -19.85 -3.52
CA THR A 892 -23.21 -20.11 -2.34
C THR A 892 -24.24 -20.60 -1.34
N THR A 893 -24.45 -21.92 -1.30
CA THR A 893 -24.97 -22.58 -0.13
C THR A 893 -24.06 -22.07 0.95
N LEU A 894 -24.68 -21.32 1.84
CA LEU A 894 -24.07 -20.72 3.01
C LEU A 894 -23.15 -21.76 3.67
N PRO A 895 -22.08 -21.34 4.36
CA PRO A 895 -21.36 -22.21 5.26
C PRO A 895 -22.33 -22.70 6.34
N THR A 896 -23.01 -23.81 6.09
CA THR A 896 -23.69 -24.60 7.10
C THR A 896 -22.65 -25.49 7.75
N GLU A 897 -22.32 -25.16 8.99
CA GLU A 897 -21.73 -26.02 10.03
C GLU A 897 -20.39 -26.75 9.80
N ALA A 898 -19.59 -26.42 8.79
CA ALA A 898 -18.21 -26.91 8.71
C ALA A 898 -17.20 -25.86 8.23
N ASN A 899 -16.02 -25.88 8.86
CA ASN A 899 -14.82 -25.11 8.52
C ASN A 899 -14.22 -25.48 7.14
N GLU A 900 -14.97 -25.29 6.04
CA GLU A 900 -14.42 -25.41 4.70
C GLU A 900 -14.26 -24.05 4.02
N PRO A 901 -13.07 -23.76 3.43
CA PRO A 901 -12.87 -22.55 2.64
C PRO A 901 -13.78 -22.57 1.39
N PRO A 902 -14.19 -21.40 0.86
CA PRO A 902 -15.00 -21.34 -0.35
C PRO A 902 -14.36 -22.18 -1.47
N GLN A 903 -15.13 -23.15 -1.98
CA GLN A 903 -14.65 -24.08 -2.99
C GLN A 903 -14.27 -23.32 -4.27
N ARG A 904 -12.98 -23.37 -4.62
CA ARG A 904 -12.48 -22.84 -5.90
C ARG A 904 -13.12 -23.61 -7.05
N ILE A 905 -13.67 -22.85 -8.00
CA ILE A 905 -14.30 -23.36 -9.22
C ILE A 905 -13.31 -24.23 -10.01
N GLN A 906 -13.73 -25.45 -10.38
CA GLN A 906 -12.92 -26.47 -11.07
C GLN A 906 -12.85 -26.34 -12.61
N ASN A 907 -13.40 -25.27 -13.21
CA ASN A 907 -13.31 -25.08 -14.66
C ASN A 907 -11.97 -24.44 -15.03
N ARG A 908 -11.24 -25.02 -16.01
CA ARG A 908 -9.99 -24.44 -16.53
C ARG A 908 -10.22 -22.96 -16.89
N PRO A 909 -9.65 -22.03 -16.13
CA PRO A 909 -9.96 -20.62 -16.26
C PRO A 909 -9.25 -20.02 -17.48
N LEU A 910 -9.85 -18.98 -18.06
CA LEU A 910 -9.16 -18.09 -18.98
C LEU A 910 -7.87 -17.62 -18.33
N ALA A 911 -6.75 -17.90 -18.97
CA ALA A 911 -5.46 -17.41 -18.53
C ALA A 911 -5.14 -16.11 -19.25
N SER A 912 -4.57 -15.16 -18.52
CA SER A 912 -4.13 -13.87 -19.04
C SER A 912 -2.75 -13.50 -18.50
N ALA A 913 -1.96 -12.80 -19.30
CA ALA A 913 -0.61 -12.38 -18.93
C ALA A 913 -0.29 -10.97 -19.43
N VAL A 914 0.25 -10.12 -18.55
CA VAL A 914 0.81 -8.81 -18.89
C VAL A 914 2.24 -8.95 -19.43
N TRP A 915 3.05 -9.80 -18.78
CA TRP A 915 4.46 -10.01 -19.13
C TRP A 915 4.64 -11.23 -20.03
N ILE A 916 4.94 -10.96 -21.30
CA ILE A 916 5.06 -11.95 -22.38
C ILE A 916 6.54 -12.33 -22.52
N LYS A 917 6.86 -13.61 -22.77
CA LYS A 917 8.24 -14.02 -23.03
C LYS A 917 8.76 -13.30 -24.28
N GLU A 918 9.97 -12.76 -24.23
CA GLU A 918 10.63 -12.18 -25.41
C GLU A 918 11.51 -13.24 -26.08
N LYS A 919 11.44 -13.33 -27.41
CA LYS A 919 12.31 -14.21 -28.19
C LYS A 919 13.76 -13.74 -28.02
N GLN A 920 14.62 -14.62 -27.50
CA GLN A 920 16.06 -14.35 -27.35
C GLN A 920 16.76 -14.25 -28.70
#